data_AF-A0A814FDG8-F1
#
_entry.id   AF-A0A814FDG8-F1
#
_cell.length_a   1.000
_cell.length_b   1.000
_cell.length_c   1.000
_cell.angle_alpha   90.00
_cell.angle_beta   90.00
_cell.angle_gamma   90.00
#
_symmetry.space_group_name_H-M   'P 1'
#
loop_
_entity.id
_entity.type
_entity.pdbx_description
1 polymer ?
#
loop_
_entity_poly.entity_id
_entity_poly.type
_entity_poly.pdbx_seq_one_letter_code
_entity_poly.pdbx_strand_id
1 'polypeptide(L)'
;MSTLNSTPKLCHRCTKDRLTSACDGCHVSFCVKHLTEHQQELYQTIDNISEENDSLKRELSQRGIEKILLEQIDTWEKETINKIRSTAKTARTDIKQLTEESTNRLISIMNKLSNELHKNQKDHQYIEDNLNRWTKQIEELKKELQIPPNIESFLEDDSTIVRLIKIKSSEKIEPNQTDPSPQTESRLENRSSKIAPSSTSPSDSSAALNKSESIANVNISSSQSSFYPSLTFGFNQSSNQVIQQLFEYLMRLDPMNKNGPMSGPCGHQTDQMEKFLSQTFGFRNIPGEYIVQGVRSFKLDNSVSSLKPETEIRFPSNTTNSFAMSVQEIMNWQRSYRVYADNNIRGMNKEFLKRALQGKSEDGEEAFRMKFVVRISTCPILMEFDAKIIRRNLNENWPNRIKLVSVTGIDFAGRKHDVGDILYYVSNWREIYEMSHIKDEPALLNERDFRLKKLCPAGELHQKRLLNDLIHMARLRLRACDAEGVQIVVETGIGLGVFAGEHIGVDETVRITAAIAIRAVLEQDGSSYKNIRGIVFALPIIDVEKNSTSIRDTFSEFVEHFQEPPYNSPIPVMIADQDMHRLTVAIARQGFIVSELNPADSHGVFGEYWQNRGPAVEEKLALTTVGLLVQHHLINPHVLNTNNYYFI
;
A
#
# COMPACT_ATOMS: atom_id res chain seq x y z
N MET A 1 -10.41 72.72 28.11
CA MET A 1 -10.59 71.63 29.09
C MET A 1 -10.13 70.33 28.46
N SER A 2 -8.98 69.82 28.89
CA SER A 2 -8.60 68.40 28.83
C SER A 2 -7.47 68.22 29.83
N THR A 3 -7.84 67.61 30.95
CA THR A 3 -7.06 67.33 32.16
C THR A 3 -5.97 66.30 31.89
N LEU A 4 -4.71 66.65 32.07
CA LEU A 4 -3.61 65.70 32.25
C LEU A 4 -3.70 65.13 33.67
N ASN A 5 -4.47 64.05 33.83
CA ASN A 5 -4.38 63.19 35.00
C ASN A 5 -3.08 62.38 34.91
N SER A 6 -1.96 62.94 35.39
CA SER A 6 -0.78 62.12 35.67
C SER A 6 -1.02 61.43 37.02
N THR A 7 -1.59 60.22 36.98
CA THR A 7 -1.62 59.35 38.15
C THR A 7 -0.20 59.19 38.70
N PRO A 8 0.04 59.40 40.01
CA PRO A 8 1.36 59.25 40.60
C PRO A 8 1.87 57.83 40.34
N LYS A 9 3.03 57.71 39.67
CA LYS A 9 3.65 56.42 39.41
C LYS A 9 4.20 55.90 40.73
N LEU A 10 3.44 55.02 41.38
CA LEU A 10 3.83 54.38 42.63
C LEU A 10 4.99 53.40 42.39
N CYS A 11 5.89 53.30 43.36
CA CYS A 11 6.95 52.29 43.33
C CYS A 11 6.33 50.89 43.39
N HIS A 12 6.67 50.00 42.46
CA HIS A 12 6.09 48.66 42.41
C HIS A 12 6.33 47.81 43.68
N ARG A 13 7.49 47.95 44.33
CA ARG A 13 7.79 47.18 45.55
C ARG A 13 7.13 47.68 46.82
N CYS A 14 7.04 48.99 47.03
CA CYS A 14 6.58 49.55 48.31
C CYS A 14 5.34 50.42 48.22
N THR A 15 4.80 50.59 47.01
CA THR A 15 3.57 51.33 46.69
C THR A 15 3.52 52.77 47.23
N LYS A 16 4.68 53.38 47.49
CA LYS A 16 4.80 54.78 47.95
C LYS A 16 5.00 55.72 46.77
N ASP A 17 4.40 56.91 46.88
CA ASP A 17 4.52 58.01 45.92
C ASP A 17 5.72 58.90 46.24
N ARG A 18 6.91 58.47 45.81
CA ARG A 18 8.15 59.25 45.91
C ARG A 18 8.90 59.09 44.59
N LEU A 19 9.49 60.19 44.06
CA LEU A 19 10.28 60.25 42.81
C LEU A 19 10.64 58.86 42.28
N THR A 20 9.80 58.36 41.38
CA THR A 20 9.98 57.05 40.78
C THR A 20 10.65 57.19 39.42
N SER A 21 11.49 56.22 39.09
CA SER A 21 12.10 56.07 37.77
C SER A 21 11.73 54.70 37.23
N ALA A 22 11.41 54.64 35.94
CA ALA A 22 11.09 53.40 35.26
C ALA A 22 12.38 52.67 34.88
N CYS A 23 12.42 51.36 35.10
CA CYS A 23 13.44 50.51 34.51
C CYS A 23 13.05 50.22 33.05
N ASP A 24 13.91 50.54 32.09
CA ASP A 24 13.63 50.36 30.66
C ASP A 24 13.43 48.88 30.28
N GLY A 25 14.05 47.96 31.02
CA GLY A 25 13.96 46.51 30.72
C GLY A 25 12.64 45.88 31.17
N CYS A 26 12.18 46.18 32.39
CA CYS A 26 10.94 45.58 32.92
C CYS A 26 9.72 46.52 32.80
N HIS A 27 9.92 47.76 32.34
CA HIS A 27 8.90 48.81 32.21
C HIS A 27 8.13 49.17 33.49
N VAL A 28 8.68 48.79 34.65
CA VAL A 28 8.08 49.02 35.97
C VAL A 28 8.78 50.20 36.66
N SER A 29 8.02 50.99 37.42
CA SER A 29 8.53 52.16 38.14
C SER A 29 8.95 51.80 39.57
N PHE A 30 10.16 52.19 39.95
CA PHE A 30 10.72 51.98 41.29
C PHE A 30 11.11 53.32 41.91
N CYS A 31 11.05 53.45 43.24
CA CYS A 31 11.76 54.54 43.90
C CYS A 31 13.26 54.25 43.89
N VAL A 32 14.09 55.30 44.03
CA VAL A 32 15.56 55.20 43.92
C VAL A 32 16.15 54.01 44.69
N LYS A 33 15.72 53.79 45.95
CA LYS A 33 16.19 52.66 46.76
C LYS A 33 15.87 51.30 46.13
N HIS A 34 14.62 51.07 45.75
CA HIS A 34 14.21 49.79 45.16
C HIS A 34 14.72 49.61 43.73
N LEU A 35 15.04 50.70 43.02
CA LEU A 35 15.72 50.62 41.73
C LEU A 35 17.16 50.13 41.90
N THR A 36 17.89 50.62 42.92
CA THR A 36 19.23 50.13 43.24
C THR A 36 19.21 48.67 43.71
N GLU A 37 18.26 48.29 44.55
CA GLU A 37 18.08 46.87 44.95
C GLU A 37 17.76 45.98 43.74
N HIS A 38 16.88 46.43 42.84
CA HIS A 38 16.58 45.72 41.60
C HIS A 38 17.82 45.58 40.70
N GLN A 39 18.63 46.63 40.55
CA GLN A 39 19.90 46.56 39.82
C GLN A 39 20.89 45.59 40.48
N GLN A 40 20.94 45.57 41.81
CA GLN A 40 21.80 44.64 42.55
C GLN A 40 21.39 43.17 42.36
N GLU A 41 20.09 42.89 42.31
CA GLU A 41 19.57 41.56 41.98
C GLU A 41 19.93 41.16 40.53
N LEU A 42 19.88 42.10 39.59
CA LEU A 42 20.33 41.86 38.22
C LEU A 42 21.84 41.56 38.17
N TYR A 43 22.66 42.26 38.97
CA TYR A 43 24.09 41.96 39.09
C TYR A 43 24.33 40.56 39.67
N GLN A 44 23.61 40.16 40.71
CA GLN A 44 23.72 38.80 41.24
C GLN A 44 23.27 37.76 40.22
N THR A 45 22.23 38.06 39.44
CA THR A 45 21.74 37.15 38.41
C THR A 45 22.78 36.96 37.31
N ILE A 46 23.47 38.02 36.87
CA ILE A 46 24.48 37.90 35.82
C ILE A 46 25.76 37.21 36.32
N ASP A 47 26.15 37.42 37.59
CA ASP A 47 27.26 36.70 38.20
C ASP A 47 26.97 35.19 38.27
N ASN A 48 25.75 34.79 38.70
CA ASN A 48 25.33 33.39 38.70
C ASN A 48 25.34 32.79 37.27
N ILE A 49 24.82 33.52 36.28
CA ILE A 49 24.86 33.08 34.87
C ILE A 49 26.31 32.92 34.39
N SER A 50 27.21 33.80 34.81
CA SER A 50 28.63 33.72 34.45
C SER A 50 29.30 32.50 35.08
N GLU A 51 29.04 32.22 36.36
CA GLU A 51 29.55 31.04 37.06
C GLU A 51 29.04 29.73 36.45
N GLU A 52 27.75 29.67 36.09
CA GLU A 52 27.16 28.52 35.39
C GLU A 52 27.80 28.32 34.00
N ASN A 53 27.98 29.40 33.24
CA ASN A 53 28.63 29.34 31.92
C ASN A 53 30.07 28.84 32.01
N ASP A 54 30.83 29.29 33.02
CA ASP A 54 32.21 28.84 33.22
C ASP A 54 32.28 27.41 33.77
N SER A 55 31.27 26.96 34.52
CA SER A 55 31.10 25.55 34.88
C SER A 55 30.85 24.69 33.65
N LEU A 56 29.90 25.08 32.79
CA LEU A 56 29.59 24.39 31.54
C LEU A 56 30.80 24.31 30.60
N LYS A 57 31.55 25.41 30.46
CA LYS A 57 32.80 25.41 29.67
C LYS A 57 33.84 24.44 30.23
N ARG A 58 33.98 24.34 31.56
CA ARG A 58 34.91 23.40 32.20
C ARG A 58 34.47 21.95 31.99
N GLU A 59 33.18 21.65 32.12
CA GLU A 59 32.64 20.31 31.87
C GLU A 59 32.83 19.89 30.40
N LEU A 60 32.52 20.80 29.46
CA LEU A 60 32.73 20.59 28.03
C LEU A 60 34.20 20.36 27.68
N SER A 61 35.10 21.11 28.31
CA SER A 61 36.55 21.01 28.06
C SER A 61 37.18 19.75 28.67
N GLN A 62 36.67 19.26 29.81
CA GLN A 62 37.23 18.09 30.49
C GLN A 62 36.67 16.76 29.98
N ARG A 63 35.37 16.70 29.64
CA ARG A 63 34.71 15.44 29.27
C ARG A 63 34.56 15.30 27.76
N GLY A 64 34.46 16.41 27.02
CA GLY A 64 34.05 16.41 25.62
C GLY A 64 32.56 16.04 25.48
N ILE A 65 31.87 16.73 24.56
CA ILE A 65 30.43 16.50 24.31
C ILE A 65 30.18 15.03 23.95
N GLU A 66 31.09 14.43 23.19
CA GLU A 66 31.02 13.03 22.77
C GLU A 66 30.93 12.07 23.94
N LYS A 67 31.75 12.23 24.98
CA LYS A 67 31.75 11.32 26.14
C LYS A 67 30.48 11.43 26.98
N ILE A 68 29.93 12.65 27.13
CA ILE A 68 28.67 12.86 27.84
C ILE A 68 27.50 12.20 27.09
N LEU A 69 27.47 12.33 25.76
CA LEU A 69 26.45 11.69 24.93
C LEU A 69 26.59 10.16 24.92
N LEU A 70 27.83 9.64 24.86
CA LEU A 70 28.08 8.19 24.95
C LEU A 70 27.65 7.62 26.31
N GLU A 71 27.93 8.29 27.43
CA GLU A 71 27.48 7.84 28.76
C GLU A 71 25.95 7.87 28.90
N GLN A 72 25.27 8.83 28.26
CA GLN A 72 23.80 8.87 28.20
C GLN A 72 23.24 7.71 27.36
N ILE A 73 23.87 7.40 26.23
CA ILE A 73 23.50 6.26 25.38
C ILE A 73 23.72 4.94 26.14
N ASP A 74 24.87 4.77 26.80
CA ASP A 74 25.19 3.57 27.59
C ASP A 74 24.20 3.36 28.75
N THR A 75 23.78 4.46 29.40
CA THR A 75 22.80 4.42 30.48
C THR A 75 21.42 4.04 29.94
N TRP A 76 20.99 4.69 28.87
CA TRP A 76 19.73 4.37 28.19
C TRP A 76 19.69 2.92 27.70
N GLU A 77 20.77 2.41 27.11
CA GLU A 77 20.88 1.02 26.64
C GLU A 77 20.69 0.04 27.80
N LYS A 78 21.42 0.25 28.92
CA LYS A 78 21.35 -0.63 30.10
C LYS A 78 19.95 -0.64 30.72
N GLU A 79 19.34 0.53 30.90
CA GLU A 79 17.99 0.66 31.46
C GLU A 79 16.95 -0.02 30.56
N THR A 80 17.07 0.17 29.25
CA THR A 80 16.18 -0.42 28.26
C THR A 80 16.26 -1.94 28.23
N ILE A 81 17.48 -2.51 28.21
CA ILE A 81 17.70 -3.96 28.29
C ILE A 81 17.09 -4.55 29.57
N ASN A 82 17.27 -3.87 30.71
CA ASN A 82 16.73 -4.34 31.98
C ASN A 82 15.20 -4.35 31.99
N LYS A 83 14.57 -3.33 31.41
CA LYS A 83 13.11 -3.26 31.26
C LYS A 83 12.58 -4.38 30.36
N ILE A 84 13.22 -4.65 29.22
CA ILE A 84 12.86 -5.77 28.34
C ILE A 84 12.93 -7.10 29.10
N ARG A 85 14.03 -7.32 29.82
CA ARG A 85 14.25 -8.57 30.57
C ARG A 85 13.22 -8.77 31.67
N SER A 86 12.89 -7.73 32.43
CA SER A 86 11.89 -7.83 33.51
C SER A 86 10.50 -8.11 32.95
N THR A 87 10.07 -7.40 31.92
CA THR A 87 8.76 -7.62 31.29
C THR A 87 8.65 -9.00 30.66
N ALA A 88 9.68 -9.47 29.94
CA ALA A 88 9.69 -10.82 29.38
C ALA A 88 9.64 -11.90 30.46
N LYS A 89 10.22 -11.65 31.64
CA LYS A 89 10.14 -12.58 32.78
C LYS A 89 8.73 -12.62 33.38
N THR A 90 8.08 -11.47 33.54
CA THR A 90 6.68 -11.39 33.99
C THR A 90 5.77 -12.13 33.02
N ALA A 91 5.86 -11.85 31.72
CA ALA A 91 5.03 -12.50 30.71
C ALA A 91 5.17 -14.04 30.71
N ARG A 92 6.40 -14.55 30.86
CA ARG A 92 6.63 -16.01 30.99
C ARG A 92 5.99 -16.60 32.24
N THR A 93 6.00 -15.84 33.34
CA THR A 93 5.39 -16.27 34.61
C THR A 93 3.87 -16.31 34.47
N ASP A 94 3.28 -15.30 33.85
CA ASP A 94 1.83 -15.20 33.64
C ASP A 94 1.31 -16.34 32.76
N ILE A 95 1.98 -16.66 31.64
CA ILE A 95 1.63 -17.82 30.81
C ILE A 95 1.66 -19.11 31.62
N LYS A 96 2.70 -19.30 32.42
CA LYS A 96 2.86 -20.52 33.21
C LYS A 96 1.69 -20.68 34.19
N GLN A 97 1.34 -19.60 34.89
CA GLN A 97 0.22 -19.60 35.83
C GLN A 97 -1.13 -19.86 35.13
N LEU A 98 -1.42 -19.15 34.04
CA LEU A 98 -2.68 -19.31 33.30
C LEU A 98 -2.83 -20.73 32.71
N THR A 99 -1.72 -21.31 32.22
CA THR A 99 -1.70 -22.67 31.70
C THR A 99 -1.96 -23.69 32.82
N GLU A 100 -1.37 -23.48 33.99
CA GLU A 100 -1.56 -24.35 35.16
C GLU A 100 -3.00 -24.28 35.70
N GLU A 101 -3.57 -23.09 35.81
CA GLU A 101 -4.97 -22.88 36.20
C GLU A 101 -5.95 -23.52 35.22
N SER A 102 -5.72 -23.33 33.91
CA SER A 102 -6.53 -23.96 32.86
C SER A 102 -6.45 -25.48 32.89
N THR A 103 -5.24 -26.03 33.04
CA THR A 103 -5.00 -27.47 33.15
C THR A 103 -5.74 -28.07 34.35
N ASN A 104 -5.65 -27.42 35.51
CA ASN A 104 -6.32 -27.87 36.73
C ASN A 104 -7.86 -27.83 36.59
N ARG A 105 -8.39 -26.81 35.92
CA ARG A 105 -9.84 -26.73 35.61
C ARG A 105 -10.28 -27.89 34.72
N LEU A 106 -9.55 -28.17 33.64
CA LEU A 106 -9.88 -29.27 32.71
C LEU A 106 -9.83 -30.63 33.42
N ILE A 107 -8.80 -30.87 34.23
CA ILE A 107 -8.69 -32.09 35.05
C ILE A 107 -9.92 -32.24 35.97
N SER A 108 -10.37 -31.17 36.62
CA SER A 108 -11.55 -31.18 37.48
C SER A 108 -12.83 -31.56 36.73
N ILE A 109 -13.04 -31.01 35.52
CA ILE A 109 -14.20 -31.34 34.67
C ILE A 109 -14.14 -32.80 34.21
N MET A 110 -12.96 -33.28 33.78
CA MET A 110 -12.76 -34.67 33.38
C MET A 110 -13.03 -35.66 34.52
N ASN A 111 -12.61 -35.31 35.74
CA ASN A 111 -12.87 -36.14 36.92
C ASN A 111 -14.36 -36.20 37.27
N LYS A 112 -15.09 -35.08 37.18
CA LYS A 112 -16.55 -35.06 37.38
C LYS A 112 -17.26 -35.94 36.35
N LEU A 113 -16.91 -35.80 35.08
CA LEU A 113 -17.46 -36.61 34.00
C LEU A 113 -17.18 -38.10 34.20
N SER A 114 -15.95 -38.45 34.59
CA SER A 114 -15.55 -39.83 34.86
C SER A 114 -16.34 -40.44 36.03
N ASN A 115 -16.57 -39.67 37.10
CA ASN A 115 -17.37 -40.10 38.24
C ASN A 115 -18.84 -40.29 37.87
N GLU A 116 -19.42 -39.41 37.06
CA GLU A 116 -20.79 -39.57 36.55
C GLU A 116 -20.92 -40.81 35.67
N LEU A 117 -19.98 -41.04 34.75
CA LEU A 117 -19.95 -42.22 33.90
C LEU A 117 -19.87 -43.51 34.73
N HIS A 118 -18.93 -43.58 35.69
CA HIS A 118 -18.76 -44.77 36.53
C HIS A 118 -19.95 -45.04 37.44
N LYS A 119 -20.59 -44.00 37.99
CA LYS A 119 -21.79 -44.15 38.83
C LYS A 119 -22.96 -44.71 38.03
N ASN A 120 -23.28 -44.09 36.88
CA ASN A 120 -24.40 -44.54 36.05
C ASN A 120 -24.16 -45.90 35.40
N GLN A 121 -22.90 -46.24 35.11
CA GLN A 121 -22.51 -47.58 34.66
C GLN A 121 -22.77 -48.64 35.73
N LYS A 122 -22.38 -48.37 36.99
CA LYS A 122 -22.61 -49.28 38.13
C LYS A 122 -24.10 -49.43 38.45
N ASP A 123 -24.86 -48.34 38.37
CA ASP A 123 -26.28 -48.33 38.70
C ASP A 123 -27.17 -48.79 37.53
N HIS A 124 -26.58 -49.09 36.36
CA HIS A 124 -27.27 -49.44 35.10
C HIS A 124 -28.32 -48.40 34.67
N GLN A 125 -28.11 -47.14 35.04
CA GLN A 125 -29.00 -46.01 34.77
C GLN A 125 -28.42 -45.11 33.69
N TYR A 126 -28.39 -45.59 32.45
CA TYR A 126 -28.05 -44.76 31.30
C TYR A 126 -29.09 -44.95 30.20
N ILE A 127 -29.61 -43.84 29.69
CA ILE A 127 -30.45 -43.79 28.50
C ILE A 127 -29.70 -43.06 27.38
N GLU A 128 -30.21 -43.15 26.16
CA GLU A 128 -29.60 -42.59 24.94
C GLU A 128 -29.25 -41.10 25.10
N ASP A 129 -30.08 -40.34 25.81
CA ASP A 129 -29.84 -38.93 26.10
C ASP A 129 -28.61 -38.70 26.99
N ASN A 130 -28.34 -39.59 27.95
CA ASN A 130 -27.13 -39.51 28.77
C ASN A 130 -25.88 -39.78 27.92
N LEU A 131 -25.94 -40.79 27.04
CA LEU A 131 -24.84 -41.14 26.14
C LEU A 131 -24.55 -40.01 25.15
N ASN A 132 -25.58 -39.40 24.57
CA ASN A 132 -25.45 -38.25 23.68
C ASN A 132 -24.86 -37.03 24.41
N ARG A 133 -25.31 -36.75 25.64
CA ARG A 133 -24.78 -35.65 26.46
C ARG A 133 -23.29 -35.84 26.79
N TRP A 134 -22.90 -37.01 27.26
CA TRP A 134 -21.50 -37.28 27.59
C TRP A 134 -20.61 -37.28 26.35
N THR A 135 -21.10 -37.81 25.22
CA THR A 135 -20.38 -37.76 23.94
C THR A 135 -20.14 -36.30 23.52
N LYS A 136 -21.15 -35.44 23.63
CA LYS A 136 -21.03 -34.01 23.34
C LYS A 136 -20.03 -33.32 24.27
N GLN A 137 -20.07 -33.60 25.58
CA GLN A 137 -19.12 -33.05 26.56
C GLN A 137 -17.67 -33.50 26.30
N ILE A 138 -17.47 -34.75 25.87
CA ILE A 138 -16.14 -35.26 25.48
C ILE A 138 -15.64 -34.55 24.22
N GLU A 139 -16.49 -34.33 23.23
CA GLU A 139 -16.12 -33.60 22.01
C GLU A 139 -15.83 -32.11 22.29
N GLU A 140 -16.55 -31.49 23.22
CA GLU A 140 -16.25 -30.12 23.69
C GLU A 140 -14.91 -30.06 24.44
N LEU A 141 -14.62 -31.02 25.33
CA LEU A 141 -13.32 -31.11 26.02
C LEU A 141 -12.16 -31.38 25.06
N LYS A 142 -12.36 -32.21 24.02
CA LYS A 142 -11.36 -32.43 22.96
C LYS A 142 -11.05 -31.14 22.20
N LYS A 143 -12.07 -30.32 21.91
CA LYS A 143 -11.88 -29.01 21.26
C LYS A 143 -11.14 -28.04 22.17
N GLU A 144 -11.45 -28.02 23.46
CA GLU A 144 -10.73 -27.19 24.45
C GLU A 144 -9.29 -27.65 24.70
N LEU A 145 -8.95 -28.92 24.49
CA LEU A 145 -7.57 -29.43 24.54
C LEU A 145 -6.73 -29.09 23.30
N GLN A 146 -7.37 -28.86 22.14
CA GLN A 146 -6.69 -28.53 20.88
C GLN A 146 -6.36 -27.04 20.74
N ILE A 147 -6.95 -26.17 21.58
CA ILE A 147 -6.77 -24.72 21.54
C ILE A 147 -6.46 -24.25 22.96
N PRO A 148 -5.25 -23.72 23.27
CA PRO A 148 -5.02 -23.13 24.58
C PRO A 148 -6.01 -21.98 24.79
N PRO A 149 -6.79 -21.96 25.88
CA PRO A 149 -7.83 -20.96 26.04
C PRO A 149 -7.21 -19.60 26.32
N ASN A 150 -7.62 -18.62 25.52
CA ASN A 150 -7.75 -17.21 25.93
C ASN A 150 -6.46 -16.51 26.40
N ILE A 151 -5.29 -16.89 25.89
CA ILE A 151 -4.05 -16.12 26.05
C ILE A 151 -3.88 -15.26 24.80
N GLU A 152 -4.31 -14.00 24.87
CA GLU A 152 -3.96 -13.00 23.87
C GLU A 152 -2.66 -12.33 24.30
N SER A 153 -1.58 -12.54 23.54
CA SER A 153 -0.41 -11.67 23.62
C SER A 153 -0.71 -10.40 22.85
N PHE A 154 -0.75 -9.25 23.53
CA PHE A 154 -0.80 -7.96 22.85
C PHE A 154 0.47 -7.18 23.18
N LEU A 155 0.91 -6.42 22.19
CA LEU A 155 2.03 -5.50 22.31
C LEU A 155 1.46 -4.22 22.89
N GLU A 156 1.93 -3.84 24.07
CA GLU A 156 1.59 -2.55 24.64
C GLU A 156 2.60 -1.52 24.12
N ASP A 157 2.11 -0.54 23.38
CA ASP A 157 2.91 0.46 22.67
C ASP A 157 3.15 1.70 23.57
N ASP A 158 3.62 1.47 24.79
CA ASP A 158 4.03 2.56 25.67
C ASP A 158 5.50 2.93 25.35
N SER A 159 5.62 3.81 24.34
CA SER A 159 6.82 4.49 23.81
C SER A 159 7.65 3.78 22.74
N THR A 160 7.99 4.59 21.73
CA THR A 160 8.38 4.34 20.33
C THR A 160 9.66 3.54 20.05
N ILE A 161 10.25 2.83 21.01
CA ILE A 161 11.51 2.09 20.74
C ILE A 161 11.49 0.63 21.23
N VAL A 162 10.65 0.26 22.20
CA VAL A 162 10.65 -1.11 22.73
C VAL A 162 9.25 -1.65 22.95
N ARG A 163 8.92 -2.70 22.19
CA ARG A 163 7.65 -3.41 22.26
C ARG A 163 7.63 -4.34 23.48
N LEU A 164 6.65 -4.16 24.35
CA LEU A 164 6.49 -4.95 25.57
C LEU A 164 5.30 -5.92 25.43
N ILE A 165 5.52 -7.19 25.77
CA ILE A 165 4.51 -8.24 25.69
C ILE A 165 3.74 -8.29 27.02
N LYS A 166 2.43 -8.14 26.97
CA LYS A 166 1.52 -8.43 28.09
C LYS A 166 0.51 -9.51 27.71
N ILE A 167 0.03 -10.22 28.73
CA ILE A 167 -0.94 -11.31 28.61
C ILE A 167 -2.20 -10.93 29.40
N LYS A 168 -3.37 -11.10 28.79
CA LYS A 168 -4.67 -11.01 29.47
C LYS A 168 -5.46 -12.30 29.26
N SER A 169 -6.24 -12.67 30.28
CA SER A 169 -7.27 -13.70 30.22
C SER A 169 -8.61 -13.05 29.86
N SER A 170 -9.35 -13.60 28.90
CA SER A 170 -10.71 -13.18 28.58
C SER A 170 -11.75 -14.07 29.28
N GLU A 171 -12.67 -13.45 30.02
CA GLU A 171 -13.81 -14.14 30.66
C GLU A 171 -14.93 -14.43 29.64
N LYS A 172 -15.47 -15.65 29.62
CA LYS A 172 -16.62 -16.03 28.77
C LYS A 172 -17.94 -15.63 29.45
N ILE A 173 -18.82 -14.97 28.70
CA ILE A 173 -20.22 -14.66 29.05
C ILE A 173 -21.07 -15.95 28.91
N GLU A 174 -21.82 -16.31 29.96
CA GLU A 174 -22.76 -17.44 29.92
C GLU A 174 -24.06 -17.11 29.14
N PRO A 175 -24.62 -18.05 28.34
CA PRO A 175 -25.89 -17.87 27.65
C PRO A 175 -27.08 -18.32 28.51
N ASN A 176 -28.06 -17.43 28.73
CA ASN A 176 -29.33 -17.74 29.38
C ASN A 176 -30.39 -18.27 28.38
N GLN A 177 -31.23 -19.18 28.88
CA GLN A 177 -32.16 -20.06 28.16
C GLN A 177 -33.58 -19.45 27.93
N THR A 178 -34.21 -19.84 26.79
CA THR A 178 -35.66 -20.19 26.55
C THR A 178 -36.79 -19.23 26.96
N ASP A 179 -37.94 -19.01 26.30
CA ASP A 179 -38.68 -19.37 25.03
C ASP A 179 -40.10 -18.65 25.17
N PRO A 180 -41.22 -18.93 24.46
CA PRO A 180 -41.61 -18.87 23.03
C PRO A 180 -42.85 -17.94 22.70
N SER A 181 -43.15 -17.85 21.37
CA SER A 181 -44.28 -17.31 20.51
C SER A 181 -45.76 -17.28 20.99
N PRO A 182 -46.85 -16.99 20.19
CA PRO A 182 -47.05 -16.33 18.85
C PRO A 182 -48.30 -15.36 18.75
N GLN A 183 -48.56 -14.74 17.57
CA GLN A 183 -49.85 -14.65 16.79
C GLN A 183 -49.91 -13.38 15.89
N THR A 184 -49.94 -13.44 14.54
CA THR A 184 -51.02 -13.68 13.52
C THR A 184 -51.70 -12.40 12.98
N GLU A 185 -51.91 -12.39 11.65
CA GLU A 185 -52.95 -11.70 10.83
C GLU A 185 -52.54 -10.60 9.82
N SER A 186 -52.42 -11.07 8.57
CA SER A 186 -53.07 -10.60 7.32
C SER A 186 -53.62 -9.17 7.18
N ARG A 187 -53.30 -8.52 6.05
CA ARG A 187 -54.34 -8.04 5.09
C ARG A 187 -53.76 -7.71 3.70
N LEU A 188 -54.31 -8.40 2.70
CA LEU A 188 -54.29 -8.02 1.27
C LEU A 188 -55.27 -6.85 1.05
N GLU A 189 -54.93 -5.89 0.20
CA GLU A 189 -55.93 -5.20 -0.61
C GLU A 189 -55.35 -4.72 -1.96
N ASN A 190 -56.12 -5.05 -2.99
CA ASN A 190 -55.89 -4.83 -4.42
C ASN A 190 -55.95 -3.34 -4.81
N ARG A 191 -55.29 -2.98 -5.92
CA ARG A 191 -55.96 -2.24 -7.01
C ARG A 191 -55.22 -2.36 -8.35
N SER A 192 -55.89 -3.05 -9.28
CA SER A 192 -55.60 -3.15 -10.71
C SER A 192 -55.95 -1.85 -11.45
N SER A 193 -55.24 -1.58 -12.55
CA SER A 193 -55.74 -1.14 -13.88
C SER A 193 -54.69 -0.27 -14.59
N LYS A 194 -54.50 -0.27 -15.91
CA LYS A 194 -54.76 -1.17 -17.05
C LYS A 194 -54.21 -0.43 -18.29
N ILE A 195 -53.83 -1.19 -19.33
CA ILE A 195 -53.82 -0.82 -20.76
C ILE A 195 -52.54 -0.21 -21.36
N ALA A 196 -52.12 -0.86 -22.44
CA ALA A 196 -50.95 -0.68 -23.32
C ALA A 196 -51.40 0.00 -24.66
N PRO A 197 -50.78 -0.24 -25.84
CA PRO A 197 -49.42 0.04 -26.36
C PRO A 197 -49.46 0.84 -27.69
N SER A 198 -48.34 0.85 -28.45
CA SER A 198 -48.12 1.22 -29.89
C SER A 198 -47.33 2.53 -30.09
N SER A 199 -46.43 2.73 -31.07
CA SER A 199 -45.77 1.89 -32.08
C SER A 199 -44.74 2.76 -32.87
N THR A 200 -43.76 2.09 -33.50
CA THR A 200 -43.12 2.42 -34.82
C THR A 200 -42.25 3.70 -35.03
N SER A 201 -40.92 3.51 -35.01
CA SER A 201 -39.85 3.75 -36.04
C SER A 201 -40.14 4.55 -37.35
N PRO A 202 -39.15 4.79 -38.25
CA PRO A 202 -37.76 5.34 -38.16
C PRO A 202 -37.48 6.39 -39.29
N SER A 203 -36.31 7.04 -39.36
CA SER A 203 -35.67 7.41 -40.65
C SER A 203 -34.26 8.04 -40.53
N ASP A 204 -33.40 7.52 -41.40
CA ASP A 204 -32.07 7.93 -41.88
C ASP A 204 -31.85 9.42 -42.22
N SER A 205 -30.60 9.90 -42.13
CA SER A 205 -29.69 9.99 -43.29
C SER A 205 -28.56 11.03 -43.13
N SER A 206 -27.45 10.65 -43.74
CA SER A 206 -26.14 11.29 -43.94
C SER A 206 -26.10 12.66 -44.63
N ALA A 207 -25.05 13.46 -44.37
CA ALA A 207 -24.11 13.93 -45.42
C ALA A 207 -22.99 14.83 -44.85
N ALA A 208 -21.81 14.71 -45.46
CA ALA A 208 -20.59 15.46 -45.21
C ALA A 208 -20.32 16.51 -46.31
N LEU A 209 -19.60 17.59 -45.98
CA LEU A 209 -18.35 18.13 -46.60
C LEU A 209 -18.22 19.67 -46.46
N ASN A 210 -17.02 20.12 -46.03
CA ASN A 210 -16.15 21.23 -46.50
C ASN A 210 -16.75 22.64 -46.79
N LYS A 211 -16.13 23.81 -46.50
CA LYS A 211 -14.70 24.22 -46.46
C LYS A 211 -14.58 25.67 -45.94
N SER A 212 -13.35 26.05 -45.58
CA SER A 212 -12.68 27.38 -45.60
C SER A 212 -13.00 28.51 -44.59
N GLU A 213 -11.99 28.79 -43.75
CA GLU A 213 -11.36 30.07 -43.36
C GLU A 213 -12.16 31.38 -43.35
N SER A 214 -12.23 32.03 -42.18
CA SER A 214 -11.87 33.45 -42.06
C SER A 214 -11.55 33.83 -40.60
N ILE A 215 -10.53 34.66 -40.46
CA ILE A 215 -10.03 35.27 -39.22
C ILE A 215 -11.03 36.34 -38.78
N ALA A 216 -11.62 36.20 -37.59
CA ALA A 216 -12.24 37.29 -36.87
C ALA A 216 -12.31 37.00 -35.37
N ASN A 217 -11.89 37.99 -34.58
CA ASN A 217 -11.92 38.03 -33.12
C ASN A 217 -13.26 37.54 -32.55
N VAL A 218 -13.22 36.54 -31.68
CA VAL A 218 -14.36 36.14 -30.85
C VAL A 218 -13.93 36.14 -29.39
N ASN A 219 -14.68 36.92 -28.62
CA ASN A 219 -14.69 36.99 -27.17
C ASN A 219 -14.57 35.59 -26.54
N ILE A 220 -13.71 35.51 -25.53
CA ILE A 220 -13.56 34.36 -24.66
C ILE A 220 -14.89 34.15 -23.90
N SER A 221 -15.75 33.29 -24.44
CA SER A 221 -16.89 32.72 -23.72
C SER A 221 -16.59 31.27 -23.36
N SER A 222 -16.40 31.03 -22.06
CA SER A 222 -16.79 29.82 -21.34
C SER A 222 -16.60 28.49 -22.09
N SER A 223 -15.37 28.02 -22.24
CA SER A 223 -15.10 26.59 -22.42
C SER A 223 -14.78 25.99 -21.06
N GLN A 224 -15.66 25.11 -20.57
CA GLN A 224 -15.44 24.29 -19.39
C GLN A 224 -14.11 23.52 -19.53
N SER A 225 -13.04 24.00 -18.89
CA SER A 225 -11.89 23.14 -18.61
C SER A 225 -12.36 22.15 -17.55
N SER A 226 -12.58 20.90 -17.92
CA SER A 226 -12.77 19.82 -16.96
C SER A 226 -11.51 19.75 -16.09
N PHE A 227 -11.54 20.38 -14.91
CA PHE A 227 -10.48 20.23 -13.92
C PHE A 227 -10.55 18.80 -13.41
N TYR A 228 -9.52 18.01 -13.70
CA TYR A 228 -9.36 16.69 -13.10
C TYR A 228 -8.95 16.89 -11.65
N PRO A 229 -9.57 16.17 -10.70
CA PRO A 229 -9.24 16.35 -9.31
C PRO A 229 -7.79 15.92 -9.08
N SER A 230 -7.04 16.81 -8.44
CA SER A 230 -5.70 16.55 -7.95
C SER A 230 -5.55 17.25 -6.61
N LEU A 231 -5.10 16.52 -5.61
CA LEU A 231 -4.99 17.01 -4.24
C LEU A 231 -3.59 16.70 -3.70
N THR A 232 -3.10 17.57 -2.84
CA THR A 232 -1.77 17.42 -2.24
C THR A 232 -1.83 17.54 -0.72
N PHE A 233 -0.93 16.81 -0.06
CA PHE A 233 -0.89 16.63 1.39
C PHE A 233 0.56 16.66 1.89
N GLY A 234 0.77 17.03 3.17
CA GLY A 234 2.08 16.93 3.82
C GLY A 234 3.11 18.03 3.47
N PHE A 235 2.68 19.17 2.92
CA PHE A 235 3.56 20.32 2.63
C PHE A 235 3.82 21.20 3.86
N ASN A 236 4.36 20.59 4.93
CA ASN A 236 4.44 21.26 6.22
C ASN A 236 5.87 21.72 6.56
N GLN A 237 6.83 21.45 5.65
CA GLN A 237 8.25 21.72 5.82
C GLN A 237 8.80 22.54 4.65
N SER A 238 9.64 23.53 4.95
CA SER A 238 10.28 24.39 3.94
C SER A 238 11.17 23.62 2.96
N SER A 239 11.68 22.45 3.35
CA SER A 239 12.46 21.52 2.52
C SER A 239 11.69 20.97 1.30
N ASN A 240 10.35 21.12 1.29
CA ASN A 240 9.49 20.54 0.27
C ASN A 240 9.18 21.49 -0.91
N GLN A 241 9.76 22.69 -0.96
CA GLN A 241 9.46 23.69 -2.01
C GLN A 241 9.70 23.16 -3.43
N VAL A 242 10.78 22.40 -3.65
CA VAL A 242 11.09 21.79 -4.96
C VAL A 242 10.03 20.74 -5.35
N ILE A 243 9.53 19.98 -4.38
CA ILE A 243 8.49 18.96 -4.59
C ILE A 243 7.14 19.62 -4.81
N GLN A 244 6.86 20.73 -4.12
CA GLN A 244 5.66 21.53 -4.34
C GLN A 244 5.62 22.09 -5.77
N GLN A 245 6.73 22.66 -6.25
CA GLN A 245 6.84 23.13 -7.64
C GLN A 245 6.66 21.99 -8.65
N LEU A 246 7.19 20.80 -8.34
CA LEU A 246 6.96 19.62 -9.17
C LEU A 246 5.48 19.25 -9.21
N PHE A 247 4.79 19.16 -8.06
CA PHE A 247 3.37 18.80 -8.02
C PHE A 247 2.50 19.85 -8.73
N GLU A 248 2.78 21.14 -8.55
CA GLU A 248 2.12 22.23 -9.29
C GLU A 248 2.32 22.11 -10.80
N TYR A 249 3.50 21.65 -11.25
CA TYR A 249 3.74 21.35 -12.66
C TYR A 249 2.93 20.14 -13.13
N LEU A 250 2.89 19.05 -12.36
CA LEU A 250 2.14 17.83 -12.71
C LEU A 250 0.63 18.08 -12.81
N MET A 251 0.07 18.93 -11.95
CA MET A 251 -1.34 19.33 -11.99
C MET A 251 -1.73 20.10 -13.26
N ARG A 252 -0.77 20.62 -14.03
CA ARG A 252 -0.99 21.34 -15.29
C ARG A 252 -0.85 20.45 -16.53
N LEU A 253 -0.54 19.17 -16.36
CA LEU A 253 -0.47 18.24 -17.49
C LEU A 253 -1.85 18.06 -18.12
N ASP A 254 -1.86 17.88 -19.45
CA ASP A 254 -3.08 17.51 -20.15
C ASP A 254 -3.70 16.26 -19.51
N PRO A 255 -5.03 16.15 -19.45
CA PRO A 255 -5.69 15.00 -18.86
C PRO A 255 -5.60 13.75 -19.73
N MET A 256 -5.61 12.58 -19.09
CA MET A 256 -5.64 11.30 -19.80
C MET A 256 -6.94 11.15 -20.59
N ASN A 257 -6.84 10.66 -21.82
CA ASN A 257 -8.02 10.24 -22.56
C ASN A 257 -8.52 8.87 -22.06
N LYS A 258 -9.46 8.89 -21.11
CA LYS A 258 -10.09 7.68 -20.53
C LYS A 258 -10.88 6.84 -21.54
N ASN A 259 -11.26 7.43 -22.68
CA ASN A 259 -11.94 6.76 -23.79
C ASN A 259 -10.97 6.45 -24.94
N GLY A 260 -9.66 6.48 -24.66
CA GLY A 260 -8.61 6.21 -25.63
C GLY A 260 -8.54 4.74 -26.04
N PRO A 261 -7.68 4.40 -27.01
CA PRO A 261 -7.59 3.05 -27.58
C PRO A 261 -7.21 1.95 -26.57
N MET A 262 -6.58 2.29 -25.44
CA MET A 262 -6.30 1.30 -24.38
C MET A 262 -7.40 1.27 -23.30
N SER A 263 -8.56 1.90 -23.48
CA SER A 263 -9.71 1.68 -22.58
C SER A 263 -10.41 0.33 -22.85
N GLY A 264 -10.10 -0.30 -23.98
CA GLY A 264 -10.66 -1.60 -24.41
C GLY A 264 -9.58 -2.57 -24.91
N PRO A 265 -9.94 -3.50 -25.83
CA PRO A 265 -9.00 -4.48 -26.39
C PRO A 265 -7.80 -3.80 -27.06
N CYS A 266 -6.60 -4.09 -26.58
CA CYS A 266 -5.34 -3.44 -27.01
C CYS A 266 -4.74 -4.12 -28.27
N GLY A 267 -5.58 -4.56 -29.21
CA GLY A 267 -5.16 -5.41 -30.34
C GLY A 267 -4.14 -4.74 -31.25
N HIS A 268 -4.37 -3.47 -31.62
CA HIS A 268 -3.45 -2.72 -32.48
C HIS A 268 -2.08 -2.51 -31.81
N GLN A 269 -2.06 -2.20 -30.52
CA GLN A 269 -0.85 -1.97 -29.75
C GLN A 269 -0.09 -3.28 -29.55
N THR A 270 -0.80 -4.38 -29.32
CA THR A 270 -0.23 -5.73 -29.30
C THR A 270 0.44 -6.06 -30.62
N ASP A 271 -0.27 -5.91 -31.74
CA ASP A 271 0.28 -6.17 -33.08
C ASP A 271 1.51 -5.30 -33.40
N GLN A 272 1.48 -4.03 -32.98
CA GLN A 272 2.61 -3.11 -33.16
C GLN A 272 3.85 -3.55 -32.38
N MET A 273 3.65 -3.97 -31.14
CA MET A 273 4.73 -4.42 -30.26
C MET A 273 5.29 -5.79 -30.68
N GLU A 274 4.43 -6.75 -31.04
CA GLU A 274 4.85 -8.03 -31.61
C GLU A 274 5.65 -7.81 -32.91
N LYS A 275 5.17 -6.93 -33.79
CA LYS A 275 5.90 -6.57 -35.02
C LYS A 275 7.25 -5.96 -34.70
N PHE A 276 7.32 -5.03 -33.74
CA PHE A 276 8.59 -4.43 -33.31
C PHE A 276 9.59 -5.49 -32.82
N LEU A 277 9.18 -6.39 -31.91
CA LEU A 277 10.09 -7.43 -31.42
C LEU A 277 10.42 -8.47 -32.49
N SER A 278 9.48 -8.80 -33.37
CA SER A 278 9.73 -9.74 -34.47
C SER A 278 10.78 -9.19 -35.44
N GLN A 279 10.62 -7.92 -35.84
CA GLN A 279 11.55 -7.27 -36.76
C GLN A 279 12.94 -7.01 -36.13
N THR A 280 12.98 -6.69 -34.84
CA THR A 280 14.23 -6.29 -34.17
C THR A 280 14.99 -7.49 -33.61
N PHE A 281 14.29 -8.45 -33.02
CA PHE A 281 14.89 -9.56 -32.25
C PHE A 281 14.49 -10.94 -32.75
N GLY A 282 13.69 -11.04 -33.83
CA GLY A 282 13.18 -12.33 -34.31
C GLY A 282 12.25 -13.01 -33.29
N PHE A 283 11.45 -12.22 -32.58
CA PHE A 283 10.44 -12.74 -31.66
C PHE A 283 9.43 -13.64 -32.38
N ARG A 284 9.18 -14.81 -31.78
CA ARG A 284 8.10 -15.73 -32.15
C ARG A 284 7.60 -16.54 -30.96
N ASN A 285 6.28 -16.71 -30.89
CA ASN A 285 5.63 -17.59 -29.94
C ASN A 285 5.94 -19.07 -30.28
N ILE A 286 6.03 -19.91 -29.25
CA ILE A 286 6.23 -21.35 -29.39
C ILE A 286 4.86 -22.04 -29.20
N PRO A 287 4.26 -22.64 -30.25
CA PRO A 287 2.92 -23.21 -30.18
C PRO A 287 2.82 -24.34 -29.15
N GLY A 288 1.80 -24.28 -28.29
CA GLY A 288 1.50 -25.33 -27.31
C GLY A 288 2.41 -25.35 -26.08
N GLU A 289 3.44 -24.50 -26.03
CA GLU A 289 4.31 -24.36 -24.86
C GLU A 289 3.92 -23.17 -24.01
N TYR A 290 4.00 -23.33 -22.69
CA TYR A 290 3.67 -22.31 -21.71
C TYR A 290 4.80 -22.17 -20.70
N ILE A 291 5.12 -20.94 -20.30
CA ILE A 291 6.11 -20.66 -19.24
C ILE A 291 5.47 -20.94 -17.88
N VAL A 292 4.26 -20.41 -17.70
CA VAL A 292 3.34 -20.70 -16.59
C VAL A 292 1.91 -20.69 -17.15
N GLN A 293 0.94 -21.25 -16.44
CA GLN A 293 -0.46 -21.32 -16.91
C GLN A 293 -0.95 -19.92 -17.29
N GLY A 294 -1.32 -19.71 -18.56
CA GLY A 294 -1.74 -18.40 -19.08
C GLY A 294 -0.69 -17.70 -19.96
N VAL A 295 0.59 -18.07 -19.84
CA VAL A 295 1.73 -17.41 -20.51
C VAL A 295 2.30 -18.29 -21.60
N ARG A 296 2.03 -18.01 -22.89
CA ARG A 296 2.64 -18.84 -23.94
C ARG A 296 4.13 -18.54 -24.01
N SER A 297 4.88 -19.62 -24.15
CA SER A 297 6.32 -19.56 -24.37
C SER A 297 6.64 -18.85 -25.68
N PHE A 298 7.81 -18.24 -25.73
CA PHE A 298 8.32 -17.53 -26.89
C PHE A 298 9.84 -17.66 -26.94
N LYS A 299 10.41 -17.27 -28.08
CA LYS A 299 11.85 -17.13 -28.23
C LYS A 299 12.21 -15.93 -29.10
N LEU A 300 13.43 -15.46 -28.92
CA LEU A 300 14.08 -14.48 -29.77
C LEU A 300 15.12 -15.21 -30.61
N ASP A 301 15.07 -15.04 -31.94
CA ASP A 301 16.12 -15.59 -32.82
C ASP A 301 17.44 -14.82 -32.68
N ASN A 302 17.39 -13.56 -32.23
CA ASN A 302 18.56 -12.73 -31.91
C ASN A 302 18.48 -12.23 -30.46
N SER A 303 19.46 -12.59 -29.63
CA SER A 303 19.53 -12.03 -28.27
C SER A 303 19.94 -10.56 -28.33
N VAL A 304 19.55 -9.77 -27.33
CA VAL A 304 19.99 -8.36 -27.22
C VAL A 304 21.53 -8.28 -27.29
N SER A 305 22.21 -9.21 -26.63
CA SER A 305 23.67 -9.31 -26.58
C SER A 305 24.34 -9.70 -27.89
N SER A 306 23.62 -10.24 -28.89
CA SER A 306 24.20 -10.60 -30.19
C SER A 306 24.24 -9.41 -31.16
N LEU A 307 23.51 -8.33 -30.87
CA LEU A 307 23.51 -7.11 -31.67
C LEU A 307 24.69 -6.20 -31.28
N LYS A 308 25.16 -5.36 -32.21
CA LYS A 308 26.25 -4.42 -31.91
C LYS A 308 25.77 -3.34 -30.93
N PRO A 309 26.53 -2.97 -29.89
CA PRO A 309 26.11 -2.01 -28.86
C PRO A 309 25.64 -0.65 -29.41
N GLU A 310 26.26 -0.17 -30.48
CA GLU A 310 25.94 1.09 -31.16
C GLU A 310 24.71 1.04 -32.07
N THR A 311 24.12 -0.14 -32.26
CA THR A 311 22.93 -0.30 -33.10
C THR A 311 21.77 0.48 -32.50
N GLU A 312 21.19 1.37 -33.30
CA GLU A 312 20.01 2.14 -32.95
C GLU A 312 18.73 1.32 -33.23
N ILE A 313 17.86 1.25 -32.23
CA ILE A 313 16.57 0.59 -32.25
C ILE A 313 15.50 1.66 -32.05
N ARG A 314 14.40 1.55 -32.81
CA ARG A 314 13.29 2.50 -32.76
C ARG A 314 11.96 1.79 -32.56
N PHE A 315 11.13 2.34 -31.68
CA PHE A 315 9.75 1.94 -31.47
C PHE A 315 8.79 3.11 -31.73
N PRO A 316 7.76 2.96 -32.58
CA PRO A 316 7.57 1.89 -33.54
C PRO A 316 8.69 1.87 -34.59
N SER A 317 8.93 0.72 -35.22
CA SER A 317 9.94 0.59 -36.26
C SER A 317 9.62 1.49 -37.47
N ASN A 318 10.63 2.16 -38.02
CA ASN A 318 10.56 2.93 -39.27
C ASN A 318 9.61 4.16 -39.25
N THR A 319 9.40 4.78 -38.09
CA THR A 319 8.61 6.03 -37.99
C THR A 319 9.47 7.22 -37.53
N THR A 320 9.12 8.42 -38.00
CA THR A 320 9.75 9.68 -37.54
C THR A 320 9.31 10.08 -36.13
N ASN A 321 8.13 9.63 -35.71
CA ASN A 321 7.62 9.76 -34.35
C ASN A 321 7.87 8.47 -33.57
N SER A 322 9.13 8.23 -33.22
CA SER A 322 9.58 7.03 -32.50
C SER A 322 10.31 7.38 -31.20
N PHE A 323 10.31 6.41 -30.30
CA PHE A 323 11.23 6.28 -29.19
C PHE A 323 12.51 5.60 -29.70
N ALA A 324 13.63 6.32 -29.71
CA ALA A 324 14.93 5.77 -30.07
C ALA A 324 15.68 5.22 -28.83
N MET A 325 16.42 4.13 -29.00
CA MET A 325 17.30 3.55 -27.99
C MET A 325 18.49 2.86 -28.66
N SER A 326 19.63 2.76 -27.98
CA SER A 326 20.73 1.91 -28.44
C SER A 326 20.70 0.53 -27.78
N VAL A 327 21.30 -0.47 -28.42
CA VAL A 327 21.49 -1.79 -27.80
C VAL A 327 22.27 -1.67 -26.49
N GLN A 328 23.28 -0.80 -26.43
CA GLN A 328 24.04 -0.54 -25.20
C GLN A 328 23.15 -0.03 -24.06
N GLU A 329 22.19 0.83 -24.34
CA GLU A 329 21.21 1.29 -23.35
C GLU A 329 20.35 0.13 -22.84
N ILE A 330 19.82 -0.72 -23.73
CA ILE A 330 19.04 -1.89 -23.33
C ILE A 330 19.87 -2.81 -22.43
N MET A 331 21.14 -3.07 -22.77
CA MET A 331 22.03 -3.88 -21.93
C MET A 331 22.29 -3.22 -20.56
N ASN A 332 22.40 -1.89 -20.50
CA ASN A 332 22.55 -1.17 -19.23
C ASN A 332 21.27 -1.28 -18.38
N TRP A 333 20.10 -1.17 -19.00
CA TRP A 333 18.81 -1.38 -18.34
C TRP A 333 18.66 -2.82 -17.84
N GLN A 334 19.06 -3.82 -18.62
CA GLN A 334 19.10 -5.22 -18.19
C GLN A 334 19.99 -5.44 -16.95
N ARG A 335 21.18 -4.81 -16.91
CA ARG A 335 22.11 -4.89 -15.77
C ARG A 335 21.57 -4.22 -14.50
N SER A 336 20.61 -3.31 -14.64
CA SER A 336 20.01 -2.62 -13.49
C SER A 336 18.99 -3.46 -12.73
N TYR A 337 18.64 -4.66 -13.24
CA TYR A 337 17.65 -5.53 -12.61
C TYR A 337 18.09 -5.97 -11.20
N ARG A 338 17.18 -5.81 -10.23
CA ARG A 338 17.31 -6.22 -8.81
C ARG A 338 16.03 -6.88 -8.32
N VAL A 339 16.17 -7.71 -7.30
CA VAL A 339 15.07 -8.35 -6.57
C VAL A 339 15.27 -8.08 -5.08
N TYR A 340 14.22 -7.60 -4.43
CA TYR A 340 14.14 -7.43 -2.99
C TYR A 340 13.06 -8.36 -2.46
N ALA A 341 13.35 -9.10 -1.39
CA ALA A 341 12.40 -10.00 -0.76
C ALA A 341 12.46 -9.87 0.75
N ASP A 342 11.33 -10.10 1.43
CA ASP A 342 11.31 -10.14 2.90
C ASP A 342 11.92 -11.46 3.41
N ASN A 343 12.97 -11.37 4.25
CA ASN A 343 13.60 -12.54 4.87
C ASN A 343 12.74 -13.20 5.95
N ASN A 344 11.68 -12.55 6.42
CA ASN A 344 10.81 -13.08 7.47
C ASN A 344 9.74 -14.03 6.92
N ILE A 345 9.51 -14.03 5.60
CA ILE A 345 8.58 -14.94 4.96
C ILE A 345 9.16 -16.36 4.93
N ARG A 346 8.46 -17.30 5.58
CA ARG A 346 8.88 -18.71 5.62
C ARG A 346 9.04 -19.27 4.20
N GLY A 347 10.21 -19.86 3.94
CA GLY A 347 10.53 -20.46 2.64
C GLY A 347 11.09 -19.47 1.61
N MET A 348 11.20 -18.18 1.95
CA MET A 348 11.80 -17.17 1.09
C MET A 348 13.33 -17.32 1.07
N ASN A 349 13.87 -17.84 -0.04
CA ASN A 349 15.31 -18.01 -0.25
C ASN A 349 15.69 -17.83 -1.73
N LYS A 350 16.99 -17.82 -2.04
CA LYS A 350 17.50 -17.54 -3.39
C LYS A 350 17.05 -18.60 -4.40
N GLU A 351 16.97 -19.86 -3.96
CA GLU A 351 16.54 -20.99 -4.77
C GLU A 351 15.06 -20.87 -5.14
N PHE A 352 14.21 -20.51 -4.18
CA PHE A 352 12.80 -20.20 -4.39
C PHE A 352 12.64 -19.05 -5.38
N LEU A 353 13.27 -17.90 -5.14
CA LEU A 353 13.20 -16.73 -6.03
C LEU A 353 13.63 -17.09 -7.45
N LYS A 354 14.73 -17.82 -7.60
CA LYS A 354 15.22 -18.24 -8.91
C LYS A 354 14.22 -19.14 -9.63
N ARG A 355 13.57 -20.09 -8.95
CA ARG A 355 12.53 -20.94 -9.55
C ARG A 355 11.27 -20.14 -9.90
N ALA A 356 10.79 -19.31 -8.98
CA ALA A 356 9.59 -18.50 -9.19
C ALA A 356 9.75 -17.56 -10.41
N LEU A 357 10.88 -16.86 -10.50
CA LEU A 357 11.20 -15.98 -11.64
C LEU A 357 11.35 -16.72 -12.99
N GLN A 358 11.52 -18.05 -12.96
CA GLN A 358 11.49 -18.92 -14.15
C GLN A 358 10.07 -19.38 -14.53
N GLY A 359 9.04 -18.99 -13.78
CA GLY A 359 7.67 -19.54 -13.93
C GLY A 359 7.53 -20.95 -13.36
N LYS A 360 8.39 -21.35 -12.43
CA LYS A 360 8.40 -22.70 -11.82
C LYS A 360 7.97 -22.70 -10.36
N SER A 361 7.23 -21.68 -9.93
CA SER A 361 6.53 -21.67 -8.65
C SER A 361 5.20 -22.40 -8.79
N GLU A 362 4.81 -23.13 -7.75
CA GLU A 362 3.48 -23.75 -7.67
C GLU A 362 2.39 -22.72 -7.31
N ASP A 363 1.14 -23.05 -7.60
CA ASP A 363 -0.03 -22.29 -7.12
C ASP A 363 -0.12 -22.32 -5.58
N GLY A 364 -0.93 -21.43 -4.99
CA GLY A 364 -1.17 -21.44 -3.56
C GLY A 364 0.00 -20.83 -2.76
N GLU A 365 0.67 -21.61 -1.91
CA GLU A 365 1.66 -21.06 -0.97
C GLU A 365 2.86 -20.42 -1.68
N GLU A 366 3.38 -21.03 -2.76
CA GLU A 366 4.51 -20.48 -3.50
C GLU A 366 4.14 -19.18 -4.25
N ALA A 367 2.98 -19.14 -4.92
CA ALA A 367 2.45 -17.91 -5.51
C ALA A 367 2.20 -16.82 -4.44
N PHE A 368 1.60 -17.18 -3.29
CA PHE A 368 1.36 -16.23 -2.19
C PHE A 368 2.65 -15.59 -1.67
N ARG A 369 3.76 -16.35 -1.59
CA ARG A 369 5.06 -15.79 -1.16
C ARG A 369 5.54 -14.67 -2.09
N MET A 370 5.22 -14.70 -3.39
CA MET A 370 5.67 -13.70 -4.36
C MET A 370 5.13 -12.29 -4.10
N LYS A 371 4.07 -12.15 -3.29
CA LYS A 371 3.56 -10.86 -2.79
C LYS A 371 4.59 -10.05 -2.01
N PHE A 372 5.52 -10.77 -1.39
CA PHE A 372 6.59 -10.21 -0.58
C PHE A 372 7.91 -10.16 -1.35
N VAL A 373 7.82 -9.99 -2.67
CA VAL A 373 8.94 -9.86 -3.60
C VAL A 373 8.73 -8.64 -4.48
N VAL A 374 9.76 -7.80 -4.58
CA VAL A 374 9.78 -6.58 -5.37
C VAL A 374 10.91 -6.68 -6.40
N ARG A 375 10.57 -6.52 -7.67
CA ARG A 375 11.52 -6.57 -8.80
C ARG A 375 11.68 -5.16 -9.35
N ILE A 376 12.91 -4.69 -9.49
CA ILE A 376 13.17 -3.32 -9.96
C ILE A 376 14.18 -3.33 -11.09
N SER A 377 13.91 -2.57 -12.14
CA SER A 377 14.89 -2.27 -13.18
C SER A 377 14.67 -0.87 -13.73
N THR A 378 15.73 -0.21 -14.20
CA THR A 378 15.58 0.92 -15.11
C THR A 378 14.82 0.45 -16.34
N CYS A 379 13.69 1.09 -16.64
CA CYS A 379 12.77 0.63 -17.67
C CYS A 379 12.00 1.83 -18.24
N PRO A 380 12.48 2.37 -19.37
CA PRO A 380 11.77 3.41 -20.09
C PRO A 380 10.34 3.07 -20.50
N ILE A 381 9.53 4.12 -20.56
CA ILE A 381 8.17 4.11 -21.11
C ILE A 381 8.22 4.58 -22.57
N LEU A 382 7.64 3.78 -23.44
CA LEU A 382 7.56 3.97 -24.88
C LEU A 382 6.29 4.70 -25.31
N MET A 383 5.20 4.54 -24.55
CA MET A 383 3.85 4.96 -24.94
C MET A 383 2.99 5.26 -23.71
N GLU A 384 2.10 6.24 -23.82
CA GLU A 384 1.10 6.58 -22.78
C GLU A 384 -0.09 5.60 -22.81
N PHE A 385 -0.93 5.59 -21.77
CA PHE A 385 -2.12 4.70 -21.74
C PHE A 385 -3.19 5.10 -22.76
N ASP A 386 -3.12 6.26 -23.40
CA ASP A 386 -3.95 6.58 -24.57
C ASP A 386 -3.33 6.14 -25.92
N ALA A 387 -2.31 5.28 -25.87
CA ALA A 387 -1.51 4.79 -26.98
C ALA A 387 -0.70 5.86 -27.75
N LYS A 388 -0.48 7.03 -27.15
CA LYS A 388 0.41 8.05 -27.72
C LYS A 388 1.87 7.67 -27.51
N ILE A 389 2.62 7.50 -28.60
CA ILE A 389 4.06 7.22 -28.55
C ILE A 389 4.81 8.40 -27.90
N ILE A 390 5.64 8.08 -26.92
CA ILE A 390 6.53 9.04 -26.27
C ILE A 390 7.78 9.18 -27.11
N ARG A 391 7.86 10.27 -27.87
CA ARG A 391 9.04 10.55 -28.69
C ARG A 391 10.27 10.76 -27.81
N ARG A 392 11.38 10.16 -28.24
CA ARG A 392 12.68 10.29 -27.56
C ARG A 392 13.84 10.22 -28.55
N ASN A 393 14.81 11.12 -28.41
CA ASN A 393 16.09 11.12 -29.10
C ASN A 393 17.18 10.51 -28.22
N LEU A 394 18.23 9.91 -28.82
CA LEU A 394 19.31 9.23 -28.10
C LEU A 394 20.12 10.12 -27.15
N ASN A 395 20.14 11.44 -27.37
CA ASN A 395 20.85 12.38 -26.51
C ASN A 395 20.07 12.72 -25.21
N GLU A 396 18.82 12.30 -25.09
CA GLU A 396 18.01 12.54 -23.91
C GLU A 396 18.28 11.47 -22.84
N ASN A 397 18.54 11.90 -21.61
CA ASN A 397 18.89 10.99 -20.50
C ASN A 397 17.72 10.67 -19.54
N TRP A 398 16.56 11.31 -19.70
CA TRP A 398 15.41 11.06 -18.82
C TRP A 398 14.97 9.58 -18.75
N PRO A 399 15.09 8.74 -19.81
CA PRO A 399 14.68 7.33 -19.70
C PRO A 399 15.47 6.54 -18.66
N ASN A 400 16.73 6.92 -18.40
CA ASN A 400 17.59 6.27 -17.40
C ASN A 400 17.17 6.56 -15.96
N ARG A 401 16.23 7.49 -15.75
CA ARG A 401 15.72 7.88 -14.45
C ARG A 401 14.42 7.16 -14.07
N ILE A 402 13.85 6.35 -14.97
CA ILE A 402 12.60 5.64 -14.72
C ILE A 402 12.91 4.22 -14.25
N LYS A 403 12.41 3.87 -13.08
CA LYS A 403 12.48 2.54 -12.47
C LYS A 403 11.11 1.88 -12.55
N LEU A 404 10.98 0.77 -13.27
CA LEU A 404 9.76 -0.03 -13.22
C LEU A 404 9.87 -0.99 -12.03
N VAL A 405 8.91 -0.90 -11.12
CA VAL A 405 8.85 -1.64 -9.87
C VAL A 405 7.71 -2.63 -9.96
N SER A 406 8.05 -3.91 -10.07
CA SER A 406 7.07 -4.97 -10.24
C SER A 406 6.87 -5.80 -8.99
N VAL A 407 5.62 -5.84 -8.52
CA VAL A 407 5.20 -6.49 -7.27
C VAL A 407 3.92 -7.27 -7.54
N THR A 408 3.83 -8.49 -7.01
CA THR A 408 2.60 -9.27 -7.04
C THR A 408 1.62 -8.71 -6.00
N GLY A 409 0.40 -8.37 -6.43
CA GLY A 409 -0.63 -7.85 -5.53
C GLY A 409 -1.32 -8.95 -4.72
N ILE A 410 -2.12 -8.55 -3.74
CA ILE A 410 -3.18 -9.39 -3.18
C ILE A 410 -4.33 -9.38 -4.17
N ASP A 411 -4.61 -10.53 -4.76
CA ASP A 411 -5.55 -10.66 -5.86
C ASP A 411 -6.78 -11.45 -5.43
N PHE A 412 -7.95 -10.87 -5.67
CA PHE A 412 -9.22 -11.49 -5.36
C PHE A 412 -9.94 -11.96 -6.61
N ALA A 413 -9.29 -12.03 -7.77
CA ALA A 413 -9.85 -12.45 -9.07
C ALA A 413 -10.56 -13.82 -9.07
N GLY A 414 -10.34 -14.63 -8.03
CA GLY A 414 -10.95 -15.93 -7.89
C GLY A 414 -10.38 -16.93 -8.88
N ARG A 415 -9.05 -16.92 -9.09
CA ARG A 415 -8.36 -17.87 -9.97
C ARG A 415 -7.54 -18.87 -9.16
N LYS A 416 -7.23 -20.00 -9.77
CA LYS A 416 -6.47 -21.11 -9.16
C LYS A 416 -5.19 -20.67 -8.47
N HIS A 417 -4.43 -19.75 -9.07
CA HIS A 417 -3.19 -19.23 -8.47
C HIS A 417 -3.45 -18.27 -7.29
N ASP A 418 -4.63 -17.65 -7.22
CA ASP A 418 -5.07 -16.77 -6.12
C ASP A 418 -5.71 -17.56 -4.96
N VAL A 419 -5.68 -18.90 -4.97
CA VAL A 419 -6.33 -19.72 -3.94
C VAL A 419 -5.81 -19.38 -2.54
N GLY A 420 -4.51 -19.08 -2.41
CA GLY A 420 -3.92 -18.65 -1.14
C GLY A 420 -4.57 -17.37 -0.60
N ASP A 421 -4.96 -16.47 -1.49
CA ASP A 421 -5.50 -15.15 -1.15
C ASP A 421 -6.92 -15.28 -0.61
N ILE A 422 -7.73 -16.06 -1.33
CA ILE A 422 -9.11 -16.36 -0.92
C ILE A 422 -9.12 -17.09 0.42
N LEU A 423 -8.33 -18.16 0.56
CA LEU A 423 -8.31 -18.96 1.79
C LEU A 423 -7.78 -18.19 3.00
N TYR A 424 -6.86 -17.23 2.78
CA TYR A 424 -6.20 -16.51 3.86
C TYR A 424 -6.94 -15.24 4.28
N TYR A 425 -7.51 -14.50 3.32
CA TYR A 425 -8.13 -13.19 3.57
C TYR A 425 -9.66 -13.22 3.65
N VAL A 426 -10.36 -14.19 3.04
CA VAL A 426 -11.83 -14.20 3.00
C VAL A 426 -12.37 -15.22 4.03
N SER A 427 -12.96 -14.76 5.13
CA SER A 427 -13.39 -15.62 6.24
C SER A 427 -14.55 -16.54 5.88
N ASN A 428 -15.49 -16.07 5.06
CA ASN A 428 -16.69 -16.79 4.64
C ASN A 428 -16.57 -17.38 3.22
N TRP A 429 -15.36 -17.63 2.70
CA TRP A 429 -15.16 -18.08 1.32
C TRP A 429 -15.96 -19.34 0.95
N ARG A 430 -16.19 -20.25 1.90
CA ARG A 430 -16.99 -21.48 1.69
C ARG A 430 -18.47 -21.20 1.41
N GLU A 431 -18.96 -20.03 1.79
CA GLU A 431 -20.32 -19.58 1.49
C GLU A 431 -20.40 -18.95 0.09
N ILE A 432 -19.27 -18.43 -0.39
CA ILE A 432 -19.14 -17.76 -1.69
C ILE A 432 -18.95 -18.75 -2.84
N TYR A 433 -18.04 -19.71 -2.66
CA TYR A 433 -17.61 -20.62 -3.72
C TYR A 433 -18.19 -22.03 -3.56
N GLU A 434 -18.44 -22.71 -4.67
CA GLU A 434 -18.67 -24.15 -4.67
C GLU A 434 -17.41 -24.87 -4.17
N MET A 435 -17.58 -25.95 -3.42
CA MET A 435 -16.45 -26.69 -2.83
C MET A 435 -15.92 -27.77 -3.78
N SER A 436 -14.61 -27.92 -3.85
CA SER A 436 -13.99 -29.07 -4.53
C SER A 436 -14.38 -30.38 -3.83
N HIS A 437 -14.62 -31.45 -4.60
CA HIS A 437 -14.91 -32.78 -4.05
C HIS A 437 -13.67 -33.48 -3.50
N ILE A 438 -12.47 -32.98 -3.82
CA ILE A 438 -11.19 -33.64 -3.54
C ILE A 438 -10.41 -32.92 -2.44
N LYS A 439 -10.54 -31.60 -2.35
CA LYS A 439 -9.73 -30.74 -1.47
C LYS A 439 -10.63 -29.71 -0.77
N ASP A 440 -10.20 -29.23 0.39
CA ASP A 440 -10.87 -28.15 1.13
C ASP A 440 -10.53 -26.78 0.51
N GLU A 441 -10.89 -26.61 -0.76
CA GLU A 441 -10.63 -25.41 -1.59
C GLU A 441 -11.81 -25.14 -2.54
N PRO A 442 -11.90 -23.93 -3.13
CA PRO A 442 -12.90 -23.61 -4.14
C PRO A 442 -12.82 -24.55 -5.36
N ALA A 443 -13.98 -24.99 -5.85
CA ALA A 443 -14.08 -25.77 -7.07
C ALA A 443 -13.69 -24.94 -8.30
N LEU A 444 -12.96 -25.54 -9.23
CA LEU A 444 -12.54 -24.89 -10.47
C LEU A 444 -13.59 -25.00 -11.57
N LEU A 445 -13.79 -23.91 -12.30
CA LEU A 445 -14.41 -23.79 -13.60
C LEU A 445 -13.29 -23.69 -14.65
N ASN A 446 -13.34 -24.55 -15.67
CA ASN A 446 -12.37 -24.57 -16.76
C ASN A 446 -10.90 -24.64 -16.29
N GLU A 447 -10.64 -25.31 -15.17
CA GLU A 447 -9.29 -25.48 -14.58
C GLU A 447 -8.57 -24.18 -14.20
N ARG A 448 -9.29 -23.05 -14.17
CA ARG A 448 -8.70 -21.72 -13.93
C ARG A 448 -9.49 -20.89 -12.92
N ASP A 449 -10.78 -20.69 -13.14
CA ASP A 449 -11.58 -19.73 -12.36
C ASP A 449 -12.34 -20.47 -11.24
N PHE A 450 -12.64 -19.83 -10.11
CA PHE A 450 -13.44 -20.43 -9.05
C PHE A 450 -14.92 -20.38 -9.39
N ARG A 451 -15.66 -21.45 -9.06
CA ARG A 451 -17.11 -21.51 -9.24
C ARG A 451 -17.80 -20.77 -8.10
N LEU A 452 -18.47 -19.67 -8.43
CA LEU A 452 -19.35 -18.96 -7.50
C LEU A 452 -20.66 -19.72 -7.28
N LYS A 453 -21.19 -19.68 -6.07
CA LYS A 453 -22.57 -20.13 -5.81
C LYS A 453 -23.56 -19.11 -6.39
N LYS A 454 -24.69 -19.59 -6.91
CA LYS A 454 -25.73 -18.74 -7.53
C LYS A 454 -26.30 -17.64 -6.61
N LEU A 455 -26.25 -17.84 -5.29
CA LEU A 455 -26.77 -16.93 -4.27
C LEU A 455 -25.75 -16.84 -3.13
N CYS A 456 -24.54 -16.39 -3.44
CA CYS A 456 -23.51 -16.16 -2.43
C CYS A 456 -23.74 -14.84 -1.66
N PRO A 457 -23.38 -14.79 -0.36
CA PRO A 457 -23.25 -13.52 0.35
C PRO A 457 -22.05 -12.72 -0.19
N ALA A 458 -21.95 -11.45 0.21
CA ALA A 458 -20.73 -10.68 0.05
C ALA A 458 -19.58 -11.32 0.86
N GLY A 459 -18.36 -11.13 0.38
CA GLY A 459 -17.17 -11.59 1.06
C GLY A 459 -16.94 -10.85 2.37
N GLU A 460 -16.58 -11.60 3.40
CA GLU A 460 -16.13 -11.07 4.67
C GLU A 460 -14.61 -11.19 4.74
N LEU A 461 -13.93 -10.08 4.99
CA LEU A 461 -12.47 -10.07 5.04
C LEU A 461 -11.96 -10.24 6.48
N HIS A 462 -10.86 -10.98 6.61
CA HIS A 462 -9.98 -10.90 7.76
C HIS A 462 -9.20 -9.58 7.74
N GLN A 463 -9.89 -8.46 7.96
CA GLN A 463 -9.37 -7.09 7.77
C GLN A 463 -8.04 -6.83 8.47
N LYS A 464 -7.86 -7.29 9.71
CA LYS A 464 -6.59 -7.13 10.44
C LYS A 464 -5.41 -7.83 9.76
N ARG A 465 -5.64 -9.01 9.17
CA ARG A 465 -4.59 -9.73 8.41
C ARG A 465 -4.27 -8.97 7.13
N LEU A 466 -5.31 -8.60 6.38
CA LEU A 466 -5.17 -7.82 5.14
C LEU A 466 -4.39 -6.53 5.37
N LEU A 467 -4.75 -5.75 6.39
CA LEU A 467 -4.08 -4.50 6.74
C LEU A 467 -2.60 -4.73 7.09
N ASN A 468 -2.30 -5.72 7.92
CA ASN A 468 -0.92 -6.02 8.32
C ASN A 468 -0.04 -6.39 7.12
N ASP A 469 -0.56 -7.23 6.23
CA ASP A 469 0.20 -7.69 5.07
C ASP A 469 0.33 -6.58 4.02
N LEU A 470 -0.69 -5.74 3.82
CA LEU A 470 -0.58 -4.54 2.97
C LEU A 470 0.43 -3.53 3.51
N ILE A 471 0.45 -3.29 4.83
CA ILE A 471 1.47 -2.46 5.49
C ILE A 471 2.87 -3.05 5.22
N HIS A 472 3.00 -4.35 5.35
CA HIS A 472 4.27 -5.04 5.14
C HIS A 472 4.73 -4.92 3.67
N MET A 473 3.84 -5.19 2.71
CA MET A 473 4.12 -5.06 1.27
C MET A 473 4.50 -3.62 0.90
N ALA A 474 3.76 -2.62 1.41
CA ALA A 474 4.05 -1.22 1.17
C ALA A 474 5.42 -0.81 1.73
N ARG A 475 5.75 -1.27 2.93
CA ARG A 475 7.07 -1.04 3.54
C ARG A 475 8.20 -1.67 2.72
N LEU A 476 8.05 -2.95 2.33
CA LEU A 476 9.05 -3.66 1.53
C LEU A 476 9.31 -2.91 0.21
N ARG A 477 8.24 -2.50 -0.46
CA ARG A 477 8.30 -1.74 -1.71
C ARG A 477 9.01 -0.41 -1.56
N LEU A 478 8.59 0.42 -0.60
CA LEU A 478 9.19 1.75 -0.43
C LEU A 478 10.65 1.65 -0.01
N ARG A 479 11.03 0.64 0.80
CA ARG A 479 12.44 0.36 1.10
C ARG A 479 13.24 -0.05 -0.13
N ALA A 480 12.67 -0.87 -1.01
CA ALA A 480 13.32 -1.24 -2.26
C ALA A 480 13.50 -0.03 -3.19
N CYS A 481 12.48 0.83 -3.32
CA CYS A 481 12.59 2.10 -4.05
C CYS A 481 13.66 3.02 -3.46
N ASP A 482 13.69 3.18 -2.13
CA ASP A 482 14.68 4.00 -1.44
C ASP A 482 16.10 3.46 -1.65
N ALA A 483 16.30 2.14 -1.58
CA ALA A 483 17.58 1.49 -1.85
C ALA A 483 18.06 1.69 -3.30
N GLU A 484 17.13 1.82 -4.25
CA GLU A 484 17.40 2.09 -5.66
C GLU A 484 17.55 3.58 -5.99
N GLY A 485 17.56 4.45 -4.97
CA GLY A 485 17.74 5.89 -5.14
C GLY A 485 16.54 6.60 -5.76
N VAL A 486 15.35 6.00 -5.69
CA VAL A 486 14.12 6.61 -6.18
C VAL A 486 13.78 7.84 -5.33
N GLN A 487 13.49 8.95 -6.00
CA GLN A 487 13.16 10.21 -5.37
C GLN A 487 11.66 10.49 -5.36
N ILE A 488 10.95 10.10 -6.43
CA ILE A 488 9.50 10.22 -6.53
C ILE A 488 8.91 8.85 -6.81
N VAL A 489 7.95 8.43 -6.00
CA VAL A 489 7.27 7.15 -6.18
C VAL A 489 5.93 7.41 -6.84
N VAL A 490 5.67 6.83 -8.01
CA VAL A 490 4.35 6.89 -8.67
C VAL A 490 3.63 5.55 -8.49
N GLU A 491 2.40 5.61 -8.00
CA GLU A 491 1.61 4.46 -7.52
C GLU A 491 0.19 4.47 -8.05
N THR A 492 -0.40 3.31 -8.29
CA THR A 492 -1.84 3.15 -8.58
C THR A 492 -2.58 2.39 -7.47
N GLY A 493 -1.89 2.07 -6.38
CA GLY A 493 -2.38 1.27 -5.24
C GLY A 493 -1.39 0.15 -4.89
N ILE A 494 -0.64 0.31 -3.79
CA ILE A 494 0.38 -0.67 -3.41
C ILE A 494 -0.26 -1.94 -2.85
N GLY A 495 0.15 -3.09 -3.38
CA GLY A 495 -0.26 -4.40 -2.87
C GLY A 495 -1.67 -4.82 -3.31
N LEU A 496 -2.31 -4.05 -4.18
CA LEU A 496 -3.56 -4.44 -4.82
C LEU A 496 -3.25 -5.25 -6.08
N GLY A 497 -3.85 -6.43 -6.19
CA GLY A 497 -3.98 -7.10 -7.48
C GLY A 497 -4.88 -6.28 -8.41
N VAL A 498 -4.93 -6.63 -9.69
CA VAL A 498 -5.76 -5.91 -10.66
C VAL A 498 -7.25 -6.05 -10.38
N PHE A 499 -7.64 -7.05 -9.60
CA PHE A 499 -9.01 -7.25 -9.14
C PHE A 499 -9.09 -7.12 -7.62
N ALA A 500 -9.69 -6.01 -7.17
CA ALA A 500 -9.94 -5.77 -5.75
C ALA A 500 -11.08 -6.63 -5.16
N GLY A 501 -11.66 -7.55 -5.93
CA GLY A 501 -12.69 -8.47 -5.45
C GLY A 501 -14.12 -7.95 -5.61
N GLU A 502 -14.38 -7.13 -6.62
CA GLU A 502 -15.72 -6.59 -6.93
C GLU A 502 -16.77 -7.70 -7.10
N HIS A 503 -16.43 -8.80 -7.76
CA HIS A 503 -17.34 -9.94 -7.98
C HIS A 503 -17.69 -10.72 -6.70
N ILE A 504 -16.98 -10.48 -5.59
CA ILE A 504 -17.33 -10.97 -4.26
C ILE A 504 -17.70 -9.82 -3.30
N GLY A 505 -17.82 -8.58 -3.80
CA GLY A 505 -18.27 -7.42 -3.02
C GLY A 505 -17.32 -6.96 -1.91
N VAL A 506 -16.00 -7.08 -2.10
CA VAL A 506 -15.00 -6.66 -1.09
C VAL A 506 -14.10 -5.50 -1.54
N ASP A 507 -14.27 -5.01 -2.76
CA ASP A 507 -13.36 -4.06 -3.42
C ASP A 507 -13.22 -2.71 -2.72
N GLU A 508 -14.33 -2.10 -2.28
CA GLU A 508 -14.30 -0.87 -1.46
C GLU A 508 -13.44 -1.07 -0.21
N THR A 509 -13.66 -2.18 0.52
CA THR A 509 -12.92 -2.49 1.75
C THR A 509 -11.43 -2.71 1.47
N VAL A 510 -11.09 -3.39 0.38
CA VAL A 510 -9.70 -3.64 -0.02
C VAL A 510 -8.98 -2.34 -0.36
N ARG A 511 -9.61 -1.46 -1.15
CA ARG A 511 -9.05 -0.17 -1.57
C ARG A 511 -8.82 0.77 -0.38
N ILE A 512 -9.82 0.87 0.50
CA ILE A 512 -9.71 1.61 1.77
C ILE A 512 -8.55 1.07 2.61
N THR A 513 -8.47 -0.25 2.77
CA THR A 513 -7.42 -0.89 3.58
C THR A 513 -6.03 -0.59 3.01
N ALA A 514 -5.87 -0.55 1.69
CA ALA A 514 -4.61 -0.18 1.04
C ALA A 514 -4.24 1.29 1.27
N ALA A 515 -5.20 2.22 1.20
CA ALA A 515 -4.97 3.63 1.52
C ALA A 515 -4.47 3.80 2.96
N ILE A 516 -5.14 3.14 3.92
CA ILE A 516 -4.75 3.13 5.34
C ILE A 516 -3.35 2.53 5.51
N ALA A 517 -3.07 1.40 4.87
CA ALA A 517 -1.78 0.73 4.96
C ALA A 517 -0.62 1.63 4.51
N ILE A 518 -0.76 2.28 3.35
CA ILE A 518 0.29 3.12 2.80
C ILE A 518 0.47 4.38 3.65
N ARG A 519 -0.63 5.02 4.07
CA ARG A 519 -0.57 6.15 5.01
C ARG A 519 0.20 5.76 6.28
N ALA A 520 -0.14 4.62 6.88
CA ALA A 520 0.53 4.13 8.08
C ALA A 520 2.03 3.92 7.88
N VAL A 521 2.47 3.37 6.75
CA VAL A 521 3.89 3.22 6.42
C VAL A 521 4.57 4.58 6.28
N LEU A 522 3.94 5.54 5.61
CA LEU A 522 4.53 6.86 5.45
C LEU A 522 4.61 7.63 6.78
N GLU A 523 3.64 7.48 7.67
CA GLU A 523 3.68 8.10 8.99
C GLU A 523 4.74 7.44 9.90
N GLN A 524 4.88 6.11 9.84
CA GLN A 524 5.83 5.36 10.68
C GLN A 524 7.27 5.44 10.17
N ASP A 525 7.47 5.27 8.86
CA ASP A 525 8.78 5.06 8.26
C ASP A 525 9.23 6.26 7.40
N GLY A 526 8.35 7.25 7.16
CA GLY A 526 8.61 8.36 6.21
C GLY A 526 9.90 9.12 6.48
N SER A 527 10.26 9.32 7.75
CA SER A 527 11.50 9.99 8.15
C SER A 527 12.77 9.15 7.97
N SER A 528 12.62 7.83 7.77
CA SER A 528 13.73 6.89 7.61
C SER A 528 14.19 6.75 6.15
N TYR A 529 13.35 7.10 5.18
CA TYR A 529 13.69 7.05 3.76
C TYR A 529 14.68 8.17 3.42
N LYS A 530 15.80 7.80 2.79
CA LYS A 530 16.90 8.73 2.52
C LYS A 530 16.73 9.47 1.20
N ASN A 531 16.14 8.79 0.22
CA ASN A 531 16.06 9.24 -1.17
C ASN A 531 14.64 9.67 -1.54
N ILE A 532 13.60 9.04 -0.98
CA ILE A 532 12.21 9.35 -1.32
C ILE A 532 11.84 10.73 -0.78
N ARG A 533 11.36 11.59 -1.69
CA ARG A 533 11.00 13.00 -1.42
C ARG A 533 9.55 13.31 -1.69
N GLY A 534 8.81 12.41 -2.33
CA GLY A 534 7.39 12.61 -2.62
C GLY A 534 6.76 11.36 -3.23
N ILE A 535 5.45 11.22 -3.05
CA ILE A 535 4.66 10.14 -3.62
C ILE A 535 3.52 10.72 -4.43
N VAL A 536 3.25 10.12 -5.59
CA VAL A 536 2.16 10.50 -6.49
C VAL A 536 1.28 9.26 -6.72
N PHE A 537 0.04 9.31 -6.27
CA PHE A 537 -0.97 8.31 -6.59
C PHE A 537 -1.70 8.69 -7.87
N ALA A 538 -1.49 7.92 -8.93
CA ALA A 538 -2.20 7.98 -10.20
C ALA A 538 -3.46 7.09 -10.11
N LEU A 539 -4.60 7.69 -9.76
CA LEU A 539 -5.87 6.98 -9.56
C LEU A 539 -6.90 7.47 -10.57
N PRO A 540 -6.86 6.97 -11.82
CA PRO A 540 -7.78 7.42 -12.85
C PRO A 540 -9.22 7.03 -12.51
N ILE A 541 -10.14 8.01 -12.57
CA ILE A 541 -11.58 7.80 -12.33
C ILE A 541 -12.22 7.30 -13.63
N ILE A 542 -12.38 5.98 -13.80
CA ILE A 542 -12.85 5.39 -15.07
C ILE A 542 -14.38 5.44 -15.19
N ASP A 543 -15.11 5.19 -14.09
CA ASP A 543 -16.57 5.12 -14.09
C ASP A 543 -17.22 6.29 -13.34
N VAL A 544 -17.40 7.40 -14.05
CA VAL A 544 -18.34 8.45 -13.62
C VAL A 544 -19.72 8.04 -14.11
N GLU A 545 -20.38 7.10 -13.43
CA GLU A 545 -21.77 6.79 -13.75
C GLU A 545 -22.61 8.07 -13.66
N LYS A 546 -23.23 8.46 -14.77
CA LYS A 546 -23.89 9.77 -14.92
C LYS A 546 -25.11 10.01 -14.02
N ASN A 547 -25.58 9.01 -13.25
CA ASN A 547 -26.87 9.08 -12.56
C ASN A 547 -26.88 8.55 -11.10
N SER A 548 -25.74 8.18 -10.52
CA SER A 548 -25.67 7.80 -9.10
C SER A 548 -25.42 9.05 -8.25
N THR A 549 -26.30 9.36 -7.30
CA THR A 549 -26.14 10.47 -6.34
C THR A 549 -25.02 10.23 -5.31
N SER A 550 -24.27 9.14 -5.44
CA SER A 550 -23.16 8.75 -4.56
C SER A 550 -22.11 8.03 -5.40
N ILE A 551 -21.32 8.78 -6.17
CA ILE A 551 -20.11 8.24 -6.80
C ILE A 551 -19.05 8.14 -5.69
N ARG A 552 -19.02 6.99 -4.99
CA ARG A 552 -17.84 6.58 -4.23
C ARG A 552 -16.90 5.93 -5.23
N ASP A 553 -15.91 6.69 -5.69
CA ASP A 553 -14.83 6.16 -6.50
C ASP A 553 -13.57 5.96 -5.63
N THR A 554 -12.67 5.08 -6.10
CA THR A 554 -11.39 4.81 -5.42
C THR A 554 -10.60 6.07 -5.12
N PHE A 555 -10.73 7.09 -5.98
CA PHE A 555 -10.06 8.37 -5.81
C PHE A 555 -10.54 9.06 -4.52
N SER A 556 -11.86 9.18 -4.35
CA SER A 556 -12.49 9.84 -3.20
C SER A 556 -12.19 9.11 -1.89
N GLU A 557 -12.25 7.77 -1.90
CA GLU A 557 -11.89 6.93 -0.75
C GLU A 557 -10.43 7.12 -0.34
N PHE A 558 -9.51 7.12 -1.31
CA PHE A 558 -8.10 7.40 -1.03
C PHE A 558 -7.93 8.81 -0.44
N VAL A 559 -8.57 9.82 -1.04
CA VAL A 559 -8.47 11.20 -0.60
C VAL A 559 -8.96 11.40 0.83
N GLU A 560 -10.10 10.81 1.20
CA GLU A 560 -10.69 10.91 2.54
C GLU A 560 -9.67 10.47 3.61
N HIS A 561 -8.98 9.35 3.36
CA HIS A 561 -7.97 8.82 4.27
C HIS A 561 -6.69 9.65 4.37
N PHE A 562 -6.46 10.65 3.52
CA PHE A 562 -5.37 11.62 3.70
C PHE A 562 -5.85 12.97 4.23
N GLN A 563 -7.15 13.26 4.12
CA GLN A 563 -7.77 14.48 4.62
C GLN A 563 -8.06 14.43 6.11
N GLU A 564 -8.63 13.33 6.62
CA GLU A 564 -9.10 13.26 8.01
C GLU A 564 -8.65 11.96 8.71
N PRO A 565 -7.82 12.05 9.78
CA PRO A 565 -7.14 13.27 10.23
C PRO A 565 -6.14 13.76 9.18
N PRO A 566 -5.78 15.07 9.14
CA PRO A 566 -4.86 15.59 8.13
C PRO A 566 -3.52 14.87 8.12
N TYR A 567 -3.11 14.41 6.93
CA TYR A 567 -1.81 13.78 6.75
C TYR A 567 -0.65 14.78 6.96
N ASN A 568 0.26 14.45 7.88
CA ASN A 568 1.34 15.33 8.35
C ASN A 568 2.71 14.61 8.41
N SER A 569 2.94 13.63 7.54
CA SER A 569 4.26 12.97 7.44
C SER A 569 5.28 13.86 6.68
N PRO A 570 6.60 13.66 6.86
CA PRO A 570 7.63 14.42 6.15
C PRO A 570 7.61 14.28 4.63
N ILE A 571 7.04 13.20 4.08
CA ILE A 571 6.99 12.94 2.64
C ILE A 571 5.67 13.46 2.07
N PRO A 572 5.67 14.48 1.20
CA PRO A 572 4.47 14.97 0.55
C PRO A 572 3.81 13.91 -0.33
N VAL A 573 2.48 13.96 -0.38
CA VAL A 573 1.66 13.08 -1.20
C VAL A 573 0.82 13.89 -2.17
N MET A 574 0.77 13.48 -3.43
CA MET A 574 -0.18 13.94 -4.44
C MET A 574 -1.10 12.78 -4.79
N ILE A 575 -2.40 13.03 -4.88
CA ILE A 575 -3.39 12.09 -5.42
C ILE A 575 -3.99 12.73 -6.66
N ALA A 576 -3.92 12.06 -7.81
CA ALA A 576 -4.26 12.63 -9.10
C ALA A 576 -5.05 11.65 -9.99
N ASP A 577 -6.13 12.15 -10.57
CA ASP A 577 -6.89 11.48 -11.63
C ASP A 577 -6.15 11.65 -12.98
N GLN A 578 -5.10 10.87 -13.19
CA GLN A 578 -4.17 11.05 -14.31
C GLN A 578 -3.47 9.74 -14.72
N ASP A 579 -2.94 9.72 -15.95
CA ASP A 579 -2.08 8.66 -16.48
C ASP A 579 -0.73 8.57 -15.72
N MET A 580 -0.49 7.40 -15.12
CA MET A 580 0.76 7.06 -14.44
C MET A 580 2.00 7.21 -15.34
N HIS A 581 1.92 6.82 -16.61
CA HIS A 581 3.02 6.96 -17.57
C HIS A 581 3.37 8.42 -17.83
N ARG A 582 2.33 9.24 -18.04
CA ARG A 582 2.48 10.67 -18.28
C ARG A 582 3.12 11.37 -17.09
N LEU A 583 2.67 11.06 -15.87
CA LEU A 583 3.26 11.56 -14.64
C LEU A 583 4.72 11.14 -14.52
N THR A 584 5.01 9.85 -14.69
CA THR A 584 6.37 9.28 -14.58
C THR A 584 7.34 9.92 -15.57
N VAL A 585 6.96 10.05 -16.84
CA VAL A 585 7.82 10.71 -17.85
C VAL A 585 8.00 12.19 -17.56
N ALA A 586 6.95 12.89 -17.12
CA ALA A 586 7.04 14.30 -16.74
C ALA A 586 8.02 14.50 -15.58
N ILE A 587 7.94 13.66 -14.54
CA ILE A 587 8.84 13.68 -13.38
C ILE A 587 10.29 13.39 -13.81
N ALA A 588 10.50 12.36 -14.63
CA ALA A 588 11.84 12.01 -15.13
C ALA A 588 12.47 13.15 -15.95
N ARG A 589 11.67 13.85 -16.76
CA ARG A 589 12.11 15.03 -17.53
C ARG A 589 12.46 16.23 -16.65
N GLN A 590 11.83 16.36 -15.48
CA GLN A 590 12.22 17.35 -14.45
C GLN A 590 13.50 16.95 -13.70
N GLY A 591 14.11 15.81 -14.04
CA GLY A 591 15.40 15.41 -13.50
C GLY A 591 15.32 14.61 -12.19
N PHE A 592 14.16 14.04 -11.85
CA PHE A 592 14.05 13.14 -10.71
C PHE A 592 14.22 11.69 -11.14
N ILE A 593 14.80 10.86 -10.26
CA ILE A 593 14.67 9.41 -10.36
C ILE A 593 13.29 9.03 -9.85
N VAL A 594 12.52 8.34 -10.68
CA VAL A 594 11.11 8.06 -10.44
C VAL A 594 10.84 6.58 -10.57
N SER A 595 10.01 6.04 -9.68
CA SER A 595 9.47 4.69 -9.85
C SER A 595 8.05 4.69 -10.37
N GLU A 596 7.72 3.64 -11.11
CA GLU A 596 6.38 3.34 -11.58
C GLU A 596 5.98 1.92 -11.18
N LEU A 597 4.76 1.74 -10.70
CA LEU A 597 4.20 0.43 -10.39
C LEU A 597 3.94 -0.38 -11.66
N ASN A 598 4.43 -1.61 -11.69
CA ASN A 598 3.97 -2.64 -12.61
C ASN A 598 3.36 -3.84 -11.85
N PRO A 599 2.04 -4.00 -11.78
CA PRO A 599 1.45 -5.22 -11.24
C PRO A 599 2.08 -6.45 -11.92
N ALA A 600 2.58 -7.36 -11.10
CA ALA A 600 3.13 -8.63 -11.53
C ALA A 600 2.05 -9.71 -11.46
N ASP A 601 2.21 -10.75 -12.26
CA ASP A 601 1.45 -11.98 -12.04
C ASP A 601 1.74 -12.60 -10.67
N SER A 602 0.84 -13.49 -10.25
CA SER A 602 0.90 -14.26 -9.00
C SER A 602 2.17 -15.12 -8.85
N HIS A 603 2.82 -15.47 -9.97
CA HIS A 603 4.05 -16.27 -9.99
C HIS A 603 5.33 -15.42 -10.04
N GLY A 604 5.18 -14.09 -10.14
CA GLY A 604 6.25 -13.14 -10.34
C GLY A 604 7.04 -13.36 -11.63
N VAL A 605 6.40 -13.85 -12.69
CA VAL A 605 6.93 -13.74 -14.06
C VAL A 605 6.57 -12.34 -14.60
N PHE A 606 7.30 -11.87 -15.60
CA PHE A 606 6.95 -10.62 -16.29
C PHE A 606 6.29 -10.99 -17.60
N GLY A 607 5.16 -10.38 -17.94
CA GLY A 607 4.59 -10.51 -19.29
C GLY A 607 3.65 -11.70 -19.49
N GLU A 608 2.94 -12.15 -18.45
CA GLU A 608 1.95 -13.24 -18.55
C GLU A 608 0.96 -13.03 -19.71
N TYR A 609 0.65 -11.77 -20.03
CA TYR A 609 -0.51 -11.43 -20.84
C TYR A 609 -0.22 -10.91 -22.25
N TRP A 610 1.03 -10.96 -22.70
CA TRP A 610 1.48 -10.37 -23.97
C TRP A 610 0.76 -10.90 -25.24
N GLN A 611 -0.11 -11.90 -25.10
CA GLN A 611 -0.81 -12.59 -26.19
C GLN A 611 -2.33 -12.73 -25.97
N ASN A 612 -2.86 -12.31 -24.82
CA ASN A 612 -4.30 -12.44 -24.54
C ASN A 612 -5.13 -11.36 -25.25
N ARG A 613 -4.47 -10.38 -25.91
CA ARG A 613 -5.08 -9.21 -26.57
C ARG A 613 -6.15 -8.52 -25.69
N GLY A 614 -6.03 -8.73 -24.38
CA GLY A 614 -7.01 -8.36 -23.37
C GLY A 614 -6.85 -6.91 -22.93
N PRO A 615 -7.87 -6.35 -22.26
CA PRO A 615 -7.84 -4.98 -21.76
C PRO A 615 -7.24 -4.86 -20.35
N ALA A 616 -6.65 -5.91 -19.78
CA ALA A 616 -6.11 -5.85 -18.42
C ALA A 616 -4.88 -4.95 -18.34
N VAL A 617 -4.61 -4.44 -17.13
CA VAL A 617 -3.68 -3.32 -16.90
C VAL A 617 -2.23 -3.78 -17.09
N GLU A 618 -1.94 -5.02 -16.74
CA GLU A 618 -0.64 -5.66 -16.91
C GLU A 618 -0.25 -5.80 -18.39
N GLU A 619 -1.20 -6.20 -19.26
CA GLU A 619 -1.03 -6.22 -20.71
C GLU A 619 -0.55 -4.86 -21.19
N LYS A 620 -1.27 -3.81 -20.78
CA LYS A 620 -1.00 -2.46 -21.25
C LYS A 620 0.40 -2.03 -20.86
N LEU A 621 0.81 -2.28 -19.62
CA LEU A 621 2.15 -1.97 -19.12
C LEU A 621 3.26 -2.73 -19.85
N ALA A 622 3.02 -3.99 -20.20
CA ALA A 622 3.95 -4.77 -21.01
C ALA A 622 4.04 -4.29 -22.48
N LEU A 623 3.02 -3.59 -22.99
CA LEU A 623 2.97 -3.02 -24.34
C LEU A 623 3.51 -1.58 -24.40
N THR A 624 3.48 -0.85 -23.30
CA THR A 624 3.86 0.56 -23.23
C THR A 624 5.29 0.79 -22.75
N THR A 625 5.98 -0.24 -22.28
CA THR A 625 7.33 -0.15 -21.70
C THR A 625 8.32 -1.11 -22.37
N VAL A 626 9.61 -0.97 -22.06
CA VAL A 626 10.61 -2.00 -22.41
C VAL A 626 10.69 -3.15 -21.41
N GLY A 627 9.68 -3.29 -20.53
CA GLY A 627 9.69 -4.21 -19.40
C GLY A 627 10.00 -5.66 -19.78
N LEU A 628 9.50 -6.15 -20.91
CA LEU A 628 9.79 -7.50 -21.39
C LEU A 628 11.29 -7.71 -21.62
N LEU A 629 11.97 -6.72 -22.21
CA LEU A 629 13.41 -6.80 -22.51
C LEU A 629 14.27 -6.76 -21.24
N VAL A 630 13.79 -6.12 -20.17
CA VAL A 630 14.59 -5.83 -18.97
C VAL A 630 14.20 -6.66 -17.74
N GLN A 631 13.02 -7.27 -17.68
CA GLN A 631 12.57 -8.07 -16.53
C GLN A 631 12.26 -9.54 -16.86
N HIS A 632 12.14 -9.92 -18.13
CA HIS A 632 11.83 -11.31 -18.49
C HIS A 632 13.08 -12.20 -18.49
N HIS A 633 13.05 -13.34 -17.76
CA HIS A 633 14.23 -14.20 -17.59
C HIS A 633 14.77 -14.83 -18.89
N LEU A 634 13.89 -15.11 -19.87
CA LEU A 634 14.29 -15.60 -21.20
C LEU A 634 15.09 -14.58 -22.03
N ILE A 635 15.00 -13.28 -21.71
CA ILE A 635 15.64 -12.21 -22.49
C ILE A 635 16.79 -11.57 -21.69
N ASN A 636 16.55 -11.30 -20.40
CA ASN A 636 17.53 -10.69 -19.52
C ASN A 636 18.22 -11.75 -18.64
N PRO A 637 19.51 -12.07 -18.89
CA PRO A 637 20.24 -13.04 -18.08
C PRO A 637 20.46 -12.60 -16.62
N HIS A 638 20.33 -11.30 -16.31
CA HIS A 638 20.49 -10.78 -14.96
C HIS A 638 19.31 -11.13 -14.02
N VAL A 639 18.17 -11.57 -14.57
CA VAL A 639 17.00 -11.96 -13.76
C VAL A 639 17.31 -13.19 -12.91
N LEU A 640 18.10 -14.13 -13.43
CA LEU A 640 18.46 -15.37 -12.73
C LEU A 640 19.80 -15.28 -12.01
N ASN A 641 20.44 -14.10 -12.00
CA ASN A 641 21.66 -13.87 -11.27
C ASN A 641 21.34 -13.61 -9.79
N THR A 642 21.60 -14.59 -8.94
CA THR A 642 21.30 -14.55 -7.50
C THR A 642 22.08 -13.50 -6.71
N ASN A 643 23.08 -12.84 -7.32
CA ASN A 643 23.76 -11.68 -6.72
C ASN A 643 22.90 -10.41 -6.76
N ASN A 644 21.85 -10.41 -7.58
CA ASN A 644 20.87 -9.33 -7.66
C ASN A 644 19.72 -9.52 -6.64
N TYR A 645 19.76 -10.58 -5.81
CA TYR A 645 18.70 -10.89 -4.85
C TYR A 645 19.12 -10.39 -3.46
N TYR A 646 18.39 -9.40 -2.97
CA TYR A 646 18.56 -8.79 -1.66
C TYR A 646 17.41 -9.20 -0.76
N PHE A 647 17.74 -9.54 0.48
CA PHE A 647 16.77 -9.83 1.51
C PHE A 647 16.83 -8.71 2.53
N ILE A 648 15.72 -8.00 2.74
CA ILE A 648 15.66 -6.74 3.52
C ILE A 648 14.63 -6.79 4.65
#